data_AF-A0A7W1BNH3-F1
#
_entry.id   AF-A0A7W1BNH3-F1
#
_cell.length_a   1.000
_cell.length_b   1.000
_cell.length_c   1.000
_cell.angle_alpha   90.00
_cell.angle_beta   90.00
_cell.angle_gamma   90.00
#
_symmetry.space_group_name_H-M   'P 1'
#
loop_
_entity.id
_entity.type
_entity.pdbx_description
1 polymer ?
#
loop_
_entity_poly.entity_id
_entity_poly.type
_entity_poly.pdbx_seq_one_letter_code
_entity_poly.pdbx_strand_id
1 'polypeptide(L)'
;MNSAHDVGARLRVAIVGAGKMGQHHARAVARCSSQARIVAVVDPSPQARELTLQYAEGARGYASLRELLASERVDLVHVCTAPHSHEAVAIEALEAGCHIYVEKPFMQSVAVADRVISLAQARGLSLCAGHQLLYEQPARKALQLLPALGDLVHVESYFSFRTVRRSPGGRLPLSADLQLLDILPHPVYLLLAALEAAVPKERSELASVEVGPAGTVHALVRRGRITATLVVTLEGRPVESYLRLVGTNGTVHADFVRGTVQRLIGPGISGIDKAANPFRLGWQIISGTTTALGERAVKRQLSYPGLAELFEAFYASILSGGAPPLSPASIVETTRIWEEIAHALESSSAASSLSEPRSELPRSGTKVLITGGTGFLGKEVARALALKGAAPTVVSRRAPAAWDRLEGVHYITADLSEGLPDGSLRDVDIVIHCAAETAGGWDEHQKNSIDASERLMRDSAAAGVKRVIHVSSLAVISAGKGQKPLSEDSPIVAESRTLGPYVWGKAESERVVSDLGQSLGIGTRIVRPGALLDYRAFEPPGRLGKRLGNIFVAVGGPGDALGVVEVEFAARVLAWMTEHFEESPEVLNLLAPTLPTRRQLVSRLRRSNPDLTVVWLPTFAVVPLSWMAMLLQKLLRPGKPAMNVAKIFAQQRYDTSRTARLSPD
;
A
#
# COMPACT_ATOMS: atom_id res chain seq x y z
N MET A 1 6.91 46.05 21.97
CA MET A 1 5.98 46.82 21.12
C MET A 1 4.92 45.86 20.61
N ASN A 2 3.72 45.89 21.20
CA ASN A 2 2.57 45.09 20.78
C ASN A 2 2.02 45.66 19.47
N SER A 3 2.17 44.95 18.35
CA SER A 3 1.39 45.25 17.15
C SER A 3 -0.01 44.70 17.33
N ALA A 4 -1.01 45.58 17.21
CA ALA A 4 -2.42 45.25 17.17
C ALA A 4 -2.68 44.08 16.19
N HIS A 5 -3.25 43.00 16.69
CA HIS A 5 -3.78 41.93 15.85
C HIS A 5 -4.97 42.48 15.06
N ASP A 6 -4.77 42.62 13.75
CA ASP A 6 -5.81 43.06 12.82
C ASP A 6 -6.90 41.99 12.75
N VAL A 7 -8.13 42.36 13.17
CA VAL A 7 -9.31 41.50 13.14
C VAL A 7 -9.71 41.32 11.67
N GLY A 8 -9.07 40.36 11.01
CA GLY A 8 -9.21 40.09 9.57
C GLY A 8 -8.01 39.41 8.89
N ALA A 9 -6.87 39.28 9.57
CA ALA A 9 -5.66 38.71 8.98
C ALA A 9 -5.74 37.18 8.83
N ARG A 10 -5.69 36.68 7.59
CA ARG A 10 -5.57 35.24 7.27
C ARG A 10 -4.11 34.81 7.30
N LEU A 11 -3.83 33.64 7.89
CA LEU A 11 -2.51 33.01 7.87
C LEU A 11 -2.05 32.73 6.44
N ARG A 12 -0.82 33.12 6.11
CA ARG A 12 -0.14 32.78 4.85
C ARG A 12 0.52 31.43 5.00
N VAL A 13 -0.10 30.42 4.42
CA VAL A 13 0.32 29.01 4.56
C VAL A 13 1.17 28.59 3.37
N ALA A 14 2.29 27.94 3.64
CA ALA A 14 3.08 27.23 2.64
C ALA A 14 2.92 25.72 2.79
N ILE A 15 2.72 25.01 1.68
CA ILE A 15 2.70 23.54 1.65
C ILE A 15 4.07 23.05 1.17
N VAL A 16 4.82 22.36 2.03
CA VAL A 16 6.15 21.80 1.70
C VAL A 16 6.02 20.30 1.51
N GLY A 17 6.27 19.82 0.30
CA GLY A 17 5.96 18.46 -0.16
C GLY A 17 4.62 18.41 -0.91
N ALA A 18 4.67 18.39 -2.24
CA ALA A 18 3.50 18.46 -3.12
C ALA A 18 3.02 17.06 -3.59
N GLY A 19 3.27 16.04 -2.76
CA GLY A 19 2.76 14.68 -2.96
C GLY A 19 1.25 14.56 -2.68
N LYS A 20 0.74 13.33 -2.59
CA LYS A 20 -0.69 13.08 -2.31
C LYS A 20 -1.16 13.79 -1.02
N MET A 21 -0.37 13.71 0.05
CA MET A 21 -0.68 14.40 1.30
C MET A 21 -0.66 15.92 1.14
N GLY A 22 0.32 16.50 0.44
CA GLY A 22 0.33 17.93 0.12
C GLY A 22 -0.95 18.39 -0.60
N GLN A 23 -1.46 17.58 -1.54
CA GLN A 23 -2.75 17.86 -2.19
C GLN A 23 -3.95 17.74 -1.24
N HIS A 24 -3.95 16.77 -0.32
CA HIS A 24 -4.99 16.67 0.71
C HIS A 24 -4.95 17.87 1.65
N HIS A 25 -3.76 18.34 2.02
CA HIS A 25 -3.58 19.55 2.81
C HIS A 25 -4.12 20.76 2.06
N ALA A 26 -3.72 20.98 0.81
CA ALA A 26 -4.21 22.10 0.02
C ALA A 26 -5.74 22.16 -0.06
N ARG A 27 -6.40 21.01 -0.28
CA ARG A 27 -7.87 20.90 -0.26
C ARG A 27 -8.48 21.18 1.12
N ALA A 28 -7.83 20.75 2.20
CA ALA A 28 -8.29 21.00 3.56
C ALA A 28 -8.11 22.47 3.97
N VAL A 29 -6.97 23.09 3.66
CA VAL A 29 -6.73 24.53 3.89
C VAL A 29 -7.74 25.38 3.12
N ALA A 30 -8.12 25.00 1.90
CA ALA A 30 -9.16 25.70 1.14
C ALA A 30 -10.53 25.72 1.85
N ARG A 31 -10.83 24.74 2.73
CA ARG A 31 -12.04 24.74 3.57
C ARG A 31 -11.93 25.71 4.75
N CYS A 32 -10.72 26.05 5.17
CA CYS A 32 -10.41 26.98 6.26
C CYS A 32 -10.16 28.42 5.74
N SER A 33 -10.76 28.80 4.61
CA SER A 33 -10.43 30.03 3.88
C SER A 33 -10.70 31.33 4.64
N SER A 34 -11.50 31.29 5.72
CA SER A 34 -11.70 32.41 6.63
C SER A 34 -10.49 32.69 7.53
N GLN A 35 -9.65 31.68 7.79
CA GLN A 35 -8.51 31.75 8.70
C GLN A 35 -7.16 31.69 8.00
N ALA A 36 -7.09 31.05 6.82
CA ALA A 36 -5.83 30.80 6.11
C ALA A 36 -5.98 30.93 4.59
N ARG A 37 -4.87 31.25 3.92
CA ARG A 37 -4.72 31.18 2.47
C ARG A 37 -3.39 30.54 2.12
N ILE A 38 -3.36 29.71 1.08
CA ILE A 38 -2.12 29.13 0.59
C ILE A 38 -1.41 30.21 -0.25
N VAL A 39 -0.14 30.50 0.08
CA VAL A 39 0.69 31.45 -0.67
C VAL A 39 1.74 30.76 -1.51
N ALA A 40 2.16 29.56 -1.09
CA ALA A 40 3.22 28.84 -1.76
C ALA A 40 3.06 27.31 -1.68
N VAL A 41 3.58 26.65 -2.70
CA VAL A 41 3.78 25.20 -2.76
C VAL A 41 5.24 24.92 -3.06
N VAL A 42 5.90 24.14 -2.22
CA VAL A 42 7.31 23.79 -2.33
C VAL A 42 7.46 22.31 -2.66
N ASP A 43 8.08 21.99 -3.79
CA ASP A 43 8.49 20.63 -4.15
C ASP A 43 9.55 20.68 -5.26
N PRO A 44 10.60 19.83 -5.22
CA PRO A 44 11.59 19.79 -6.29
C PRO A 44 10.98 19.42 -7.65
N SER A 45 9.89 18.65 -7.68
CA SER A 45 9.20 18.28 -8.92
C SER A 45 8.28 19.40 -9.41
N PRO A 46 8.50 19.97 -10.61
CA PRO A 46 7.55 20.92 -11.22
C PRO A 46 6.14 20.36 -11.38
N GLN A 47 6.03 19.08 -11.75
CA GLN A 47 4.75 18.39 -11.97
C GLN A 47 3.96 18.25 -10.65
N ALA A 48 4.63 17.92 -9.55
CA ALA A 48 3.99 17.83 -8.25
C ALA A 48 3.44 19.19 -7.78
N ARG A 49 4.21 20.27 -8.00
CA ARG A 49 3.78 21.65 -7.73
C ARG A 49 2.54 22.01 -8.53
N GLU A 50 2.56 21.79 -9.85
CA GLU A 50 1.42 22.10 -10.74
C GLU A 50 0.13 21.41 -10.28
N LEU A 51 0.19 20.11 -9.95
CA LEU A 51 -0.97 19.36 -9.46
C LEU A 51 -1.53 19.89 -8.14
N THR A 52 -0.67 20.38 -7.25
CA THR A 52 -1.09 20.90 -5.94
C THR A 52 -1.61 22.34 -6.05
N LEU A 53 -1.02 23.15 -6.93
CA LEU A 53 -1.43 24.54 -7.19
C LEU A 53 -2.86 24.64 -7.74
N GLN A 54 -3.39 23.58 -8.35
CA GLN A 54 -4.82 23.51 -8.74
C GLN A 54 -5.80 23.74 -7.57
N TYR A 55 -5.35 23.55 -6.33
CA TYR A 55 -6.14 23.76 -5.11
C TYR A 55 -5.74 25.02 -4.33
N ALA A 56 -4.82 25.83 -4.87
CA ALA A 56 -4.20 26.96 -4.20
C ALA A 56 -4.19 28.18 -5.14
N GLU A 57 -5.37 28.79 -5.32
CA GLU A 57 -5.53 29.95 -6.21
C GLU A 57 -4.63 31.13 -5.77
N GLY A 58 -3.84 31.65 -6.72
CA GLY A 58 -2.91 32.76 -6.49
C GLY A 58 -1.60 32.37 -5.78
N ALA A 59 -1.39 31.10 -5.43
CA ALA A 59 -0.14 30.63 -4.85
C ALA A 59 0.96 30.44 -5.91
N ARG A 60 2.23 30.50 -5.49
CA ARG A 60 3.39 30.26 -6.36
C ARG A 60 4.12 28.96 -6.02
N GLY A 61 4.77 28.36 -7.01
CA GLY A 61 5.56 27.14 -6.85
C GLY A 61 7.05 27.44 -6.67
N TYR A 62 7.69 26.84 -5.67
CA TYR A 62 9.12 27.00 -5.36
C TYR A 62 9.85 25.65 -5.34
N ALA A 63 11.12 25.61 -5.74
CA ALA A 63 11.86 24.35 -5.76
C ALA A 63 12.39 23.96 -4.35
N SER A 64 12.58 24.94 -3.47
CA SER A 64 13.04 24.73 -2.10
C SER A 64 12.38 25.69 -1.09
N LEU A 65 12.40 25.32 0.19
CA LEU A 65 11.87 26.16 1.27
C LEU A 65 12.69 27.45 1.41
N ARG A 66 14.02 27.35 1.30
CA ARG A 66 14.93 28.49 1.28
C ARG A 66 14.59 29.54 0.22
N GLU A 67 14.32 29.12 -1.02
CA GLU A 67 13.90 30.04 -2.09
C GLU A 67 12.59 30.76 -1.75
N LEU A 68 11.62 30.03 -1.20
CA LEU A 68 10.35 30.58 -0.75
C LEU A 68 10.56 31.64 0.33
N LEU A 69 11.28 31.29 1.40
CA LEU A 69 11.48 32.18 2.56
C LEU A 69 12.27 33.45 2.22
N ALA A 70 13.12 33.41 1.19
CA ALA A 70 13.79 34.59 0.65
C ALA A 70 12.87 35.49 -0.20
N SER A 71 11.77 34.95 -0.73
CA SER A 71 10.93 35.62 -1.74
C SER A 71 9.63 36.17 -1.17
N GLU A 72 9.00 35.45 -0.23
CA GLU A 72 7.67 35.78 0.27
C GLU A 72 7.57 35.57 1.79
N ARG A 73 6.64 36.31 2.41
CA ARG A 73 6.34 36.15 3.83
C ARG A 73 5.37 34.98 4.04
N VAL A 74 5.75 34.07 4.93
CA VAL A 74 4.98 32.88 5.33
C VAL A 74 4.76 32.92 6.84
N ASP A 75 3.53 32.67 7.29
CA ASP A 75 3.20 32.61 8.72
C ASP A 75 3.24 31.19 9.26
N LEU A 76 2.89 30.21 8.41
CA LEU A 76 2.78 28.81 8.79
C LEU A 76 3.24 27.88 7.65
N VAL A 77 4.11 26.93 7.97
CA VAL A 77 4.56 25.87 7.07
C VAL A 77 3.88 24.55 7.41
N HIS A 78 3.18 23.95 6.44
CA HIS A 78 2.73 22.56 6.51
C HIS A 78 3.82 21.66 5.90
N VAL A 79 4.47 20.86 6.73
CA VAL A 79 5.48 19.86 6.35
C VAL A 79 4.77 18.56 6.00
N CYS A 80 4.71 18.27 4.70
CA CYS A 80 4.06 17.10 4.09
C CYS A 80 5.08 16.22 3.32
N THR A 81 6.36 16.35 3.65
CA THR A 81 7.46 15.63 3.02
C THR A 81 7.58 14.20 3.56
N ALA A 82 8.63 13.48 3.17
CA ALA A 82 8.89 12.16 3.74
C ALA A 82 9.48 12.29 5.16
N PRO A 83 9.24 11.34 6.08
CA PRO A 83 9.58 11.48 7.51
C PRO A 83 11.03 11.85 7.80
N HIS A 84 11.99 11.30 7.06
CA HIS A 84 13.43 11.59 7.22
C HIS A 84 13.81 13.06 6.98
N SER A 85 12.94 13.83 6.33
CA SER A 85 13.16 15.25 6.06
C SER A 85 12.35 16.19 6.96
N HIS A 86 11.50 15.66 7.85
CA HIS A 86 10.65 16.48 8.71
C HIS A 86 11.47 17.40 9.60
N GLU A 87 12.54 16.90 10.23
CA GLU A 87 13.39 17.70 11.12
C GLU A 87 14.00 18.89 10.39
N ALA A 88 14.72 18.63 9.30
CA ALA A 88 15.41 19.69 8.56
C ALA A 88 14.46 20.80 8.09
N VAL A 89 13.30 20.42 7.55
CA VAL A 89 12.28 21.37 7.09
C VAL A 89 11.63 22.12 8.26
N ALA A 90 11.34 21.44 9.37
CA ALA A 90 10.72 22.06 10.54
C ALA A 90 11.68 23.07 11.20
N ILE A 91 12.96 22.72 11.37
CA ILE A 91 13.97 23.63 11.91
C ILE A 91 14.12 24.87 11.01
N GLU A 92 14.27 24.69 9.69
CA GLU A 92 14.38 25.81 8.74
C GLU A 92 13.17 26.76 8.81
N ALA A 93 11.95 26.21 8.89
CA ALA A 93 10.73 27.01 9.03
C ALA A 93 10.67 27.78 10.36
N LEU A 94 10.99 27.12 11.49
CA LEU A 94 11.01 27.75 12.81
C LEU A 94 12.08 28.85 12.91
N GLU A 95 13.25 28.63 12.33
CA GLU A 95 14.34 29.62 12.31
C GLU A 95 13.94 30.88 11.51
N ALA A 96 13.12 30.71 10.49
CA ALA A 96 12.54 31.80 9.69
C ALA A 96 11.33 32.49 10.36
N GLY A 97 10.92 32.04 11.56
CA GLY A 97 9.81 32.64 12.29
C GLY A 97 8.43 32.13 11.90
N CYS A 98 8.34 30.98 11.22
CA CYS A 98 7.06 30.39 10.84
C CYS A 98 6.56 29.40 11.90
N HIS A 99 5.26 29.39 12.16
CA HIS A 99 4.59 28.26 12.80
C HIS A 99 4.76 27.00 11.95
N ILE A 100 4.62 25.81 12.55
CA ILE A 100 4.74 24.55 11.82
C ILE A 100 3.56 23.61 12.07
N TYR A 101 3.09 22.96 11.02
CA TYR A 101 2.30 21.73 11.10
C TYR A 101 3.15 20.63 10.47
N VAL A 102 3.33 19.50 11.14
CA VAL A 102 4.13 18.38 10.62
C VAL A 102 3.30 17.12 10.53
N GLU A 103 3.25 16.52 9.34
CA GLU A 103 2.58 15.23 9.15
C GLU A 103 3.19 14.12 9.99
N LYS A 104 2.42 13.04 10.17
CA LYS A 104 2.87 11.88 10.94
C LYS A 104 3.91 11.03 10.19
N PRO A 105 4.81 10.32 10.89
CA PRO A 105 5.16 10.55 12.29
C PRO A 105 5.76 11.95 12.47
N PHE A 106 5.47 12.61 13.59
CA PHE A 106 5.92 13.99 13.85
C PHE A 106 7.44 14.11 13.67
N MET A 107 8.20 13.27 14.37
CA MET A 107 9.66 13.10 14.24
C MET A 107 10.02 11.61 14.42
N GLN A 108 11.23 11.23 13.99
CA GLN A 108 11.71 9.84 14.05
C GLN A 108 12.40 9.46 15.37
N SER A 109 12.57 10.40 16.30
CA SER A 109 12.99 10.11 17.67
C SER A 109 12.48 11.17 18.64
N VAL A 110 12.37 10.79 19.91
CA VAL A 110 12.05 11.71 21.02
C VAL A 110 13.08 12.82 21.10
N ALA A 111 14.37 12.50 20.96
CA ALA A 111 15.43 13.50 21.01
C ALA A 111 15.27 14.58 19.92
N VAL A 112 14.83 14.20 18.72
CA VAL A 112 14.52 15.15 17.64
C VAL A 112 13.25 15.95 17.96
N ALA A 113 12.19 15.28 18.43
CA ALA A 113 10.94 15.94 18.81
C ALA A 113 11.17 17.03 19.87
N ASP A 114 11.93 16.70 20.92
CA ASP A 114 12.28 17.64 21.99
C ASP A 114 13.05 18.85 21.47
N ARG A 115 14.01 18.65 20.55
CA ARG A 115 14.74 19.77 19.92
C ARG A 115 13.82 20.70 19.15
N VAL A 116 12.96 20.15 18.30
CA VAL A 116 12.03 20.94 17.47
C VAL A 116 11.03 21.69 18.35
N ILE A 117 10.48 21.03 19.37
CA ILE A 117 9.55 21.64 20.32
C ILE A 117 10.23 22.75 21.12
N SER A 118 11.44 22.50 21.63
CA SER A 118 12.21 23.50 22.37
C SER A 118 12.54 24.72 21.52
N LEU A 119 12.88 24.52 20.24
CA LEU A 119 13.13 25.63 19.32
C LEU A 119 11.85 26.46 19.09
N ALA A 120 10.72 25.79 18.86
CA ALA A 120 9.44 26.48 18.68
C ALA A 120 9.07 27.31 19.92
N GLN A 121 9.23 26.74 21.11
CA GLN A 121 9.01 27.45 22.38
C GLN A 121 9.95 28.65 22.54
N ALA A 122 11.25 28.48 22.28
CA ALA A 122 12.24 29.56 22.38
C ALA A 122 11.97 30.72 21.42
N ARG A 123 11.34 30.43 20.26
CA ARG A 123 10.95 31.42 19.26
C ARG A 123 9.53 31.97 19.46
N GLY A 124 8.78 31.48 20.45
CA GLY A 124 7.38 31.86 20.67
C GLY A 124 6.43 31.40 19.55
N LEU A 125 6.74 30.29 18.89
CA LEU A 125 6.00 29.75 17.74
C LEU A 125 5.19 28.52 18.14
N SER A 126 3.94 28.45 17.69
CA SER A 126 3.09 27.26 17.81
C SER A 126 3.45 26.16 16.81
N LEU A 127 3.21 24.91 17.22
CA LEU A 127 3.35 23.72 16.39
C LEU A 127 2.15 22.77 16.51
N CYS A 128 1.97 21.90 15.52
CA CYS A 128 0.97 20.84 15.54
C CYS A 128 1.48 19.59 14.81
N ALA A 129 1.19 18.41 15.35
CA ALA A 129 1.43 17.12 14.69
C ALA A 129 0.18 16.66 13.92
N GLY A 130 0.38 15.86 12.86
CA GLY A 130 -0.69 15.26 12.06
C GLY A 130 -1.42 14.13 12.76
N HIS A 131 -2.14 14.45 13.85
CA HIS A 131 -2.93 13.50 14.64
C HIS A 131 -4.43 13.65 14.33
N GLN A 132 -4.79 13.73 13.05
CA GLN A 132 -6.13 14.10 12.59
C GLN A 132 -7.25 13.17 13.04
N LEU A 133 -6.96 11.88 13.34
CA LEU A 133 -8.02 10.97 13.82
C LEU A 133 -8.61 11.40 15.17
N LEU A 134 -7.89 12.20 15.97
CA LEU A 134 -8.44 12.81 17.20
C LEU A 134 -9.59 13.78 16.91
N TYR A 135 -9.61 14.34 15.71
CA TYR A 135 -10.61 15.31 15.25
C TYR A 135 -11.71 14.67 14.40
N GLU A 136 -11.60 13.38 14.09
CA GLU A 136 -12.72 12.63 13.52
C GLU A 136 -13.86 12.47 14.53
N GLN A 137 -15.09 12.42 14.01
CA GLN A 137 -16.30 12.27 14.83
C GLN A 137 -16.26 11.07 15.79
N PRO A 138 -15.76 9.88 15.40
CA PRO A 138 -15.70 8.74 16.31
C PRO A 138 -14.83 8.99 17.55
N ALA A 139 -13.62 9.55 17.38
CA ALA A 139 -12.74 9.86 18.50
C ALA A 139 -13.31 10.95 19.40
N ARG A 140 -13.77 12.07 18.83
CA ARG A 140 -14.35 13.18 19.60
C ARG A 140 -15.53 12.73 20.45
N LYS A 141 -16.43 11.95 19.87
CA LYS A 141 -17.61 11.44 20.56
C LYS A 141 -17.24 10.39 21.62
N ALA A 142 -16.23 9.56 21.37
CA ALA A 142 -15.75 8.61 22.36
C ALA A 142 -15.16 9.31 23.59
N LEU A 143 -14.30 10.31 23.39
CA LEU A 143 -13.71 11.10 24.48
C LEU A 143 -14.78 11.91 25.24
N GLN A 144 -15.78 12.46 24.55
CA GLN A 144 -16.91 13.14 25.21
C GLN A 144 -17.75 12.21 26.09
N LEU A 145 -17.80 10.91 25.77
CA LEU A 145 -18.56 9.91 26.51
C LEU A 145 -17.77 9.31 27.68
N LEU A 146 -16.47 9.61 27.84
CA LEU A 146 -15.64 9.10 28.93
C LEU A 146 -16.29 9.26 30.31
N PRO A 147 -16.84 10.44 30.70
CA PRO A 147 -17.47 10.60 32.00
C PRO A 147 -18.66 9.67 32.25
N ALA A 148 -19.37 9.24 31.20
CA ALA A 148 -20.50 8.33 31.33
C ALA A 148 -20.08 6.87 31.61
N LEU A 149 -18.82 6.53 31.34
CA LEU A 149 -18.24 5.20 31.56
C LEU A 149 -17.82 4.96 33.00
N GLY A 150 -17.93 5.95 33.88
CA GLY A 150 -17.32 5.88 35.21
C GLY A 150 -15.80 5.93 35.12
N ASP A 151 -15.12 5.16 35.97
CA ASP A 151 -13.68 5.07 35.93
C ASP A 151 -13.24 4.25 34.72
N LEU A 152 -12.35 4.81 33.90
CA LEU A 152 -11.74 4.07 32.80
C LEU A 152 -10.85 2.93 33.36
N VAL A 153 -11.05 1.72 32.87
CA VAL A 153 -10.36 0.48 33.29
C VAL A 153 -9.41 -0.01 32.21
N HIS A 154 -9.88 -0.01 30.95
CA HIS A 154 -9.11 -0.51 29.82
C HIS A 154 -9.37 0.28 28.53
N VAL A 155 -8.36 0.35 27.67
CA VAL A 155 -8.46 0.91 26.31
C VAL A 155 -7.93 -0.09 25.29
N GLU A 156 -8.69 -0.38 24.24
CA GLU A 156 -8.23 -1.19 23.10
C GLU A 156 -8.09 -0.28 21.87
N SER A 157 -6.93 -0.26 21.22
CA SER A 157 -6.69 0.45 19.97
C SER A 157 -6.22 -0.56 18.93
N TYR A 158 -7.11 -0.89 18.00
CA TYR A 158 -6.88 -1.93 17.01
C TYR A 158 -6.96 -1.36 15.61
N PHE A 159 -5.93 -1.62 14.81
CA PHE A 159 -5.88 -1.19 13.44
C PHE A 159 -5.32 -2.28 12.53
N SER A 160 -6.09 -2.64 11.50
CA SER A 160 -5.64 -3.48 10.41
C SER A 160 -5.65 -2.73 9.09
N PHE A 161 -4.63 -2.93 8.27
CA PHE A 161 -4.52 -2.26 6.98
C PHE A 161 -4.20 -3.25 5.86
N ARG A 162 -4.52 -2.85 4.62
CA ARG A 162 -4.08 -3.58 3.45
C ARG A 162 -2.75 -3.01 2.99
N THR A 163 -1.73 -3.86 2.88
CA THR A 163 -0.46 -3.45 2.27
C THR A 163 -0.69 -2.88 0.89
N VAL A 164 -0.17 -1.68 0.68
CA VAL A 164 -0.13 -1.06 -0.64
C VAL A 164 0.93 -1.80 -1.44
N ARG A 165 0.47 -2.69 -2.33
CA ARG A 165 1.36 -3.46 -3.22
C ARG A 165 1.65 -2.74 -4.54
N ARG A 166 0.95 -1.64 -4.83
CA ARG A 166 1.04 -0.87 -6.08
C ARG A 166 0.85 0.62 -5.79
N SER A 167 1.72 1.48 -6.35
CA SER A 167 1.51 2.93 -6.32
C SER A 167 1.17 3.45 -7.72
N PRO A 168 0.23 4.40 -7.87
CA PRO A 168 0.01 5.10 -9.13
C PRO A 168 1.29 5.82 -9.61
N GLY A 169 1.54 5.82 -10.93
CA GLY A 169 2.65 6.55 -11.54
C GLY A 169 4.02 5.86 -11.42
N GLY A 170 4.06 4.52 -11.37
CA GLY A 170 5.30 3.73 -11.34
C GLY A 170 6.14 3.81 -10.07
N ARG A 171 5.76 4.64 -9.09
CA ARG A 171 6.48 4.76 -7.82
C ARG A 171 6.43 3.45 -7.05
N LEU A 172 7.56 3.06 -6.48
CA LEU A 172 7.63 1.91 -5.60
C LEU A 172 6.83 2.18 -4.31
N PRO A 173 5.94 1.26 -3.91
CA PRO A 173 5.34 1.35 -2.58
C PRO A 173 6.42 1.19 -1.50
N LEU A 174 6.12 1.71 -0.31
CA LEU A 174 6.97 1.46 0.86
C LEU A 174 7.04 -0.05 1.15
N SER A 175 8.13 -0.53 1.76
CA SER A 175 8.21 -1.91 2.26
C SER A 175 7.22 -2.09 3.41
N ALA A 176 6.83 -3.33 3.72
CA ALA A 176 5.75 -3.61 4.68
C ALA A 176 6.03 -3.03 6.07
N ASP A 177 7.26 -3.16 6.56
CA ASP A 177 7.79 -2.55 7.77
C ASP A 177 7.64 -1.03 7.76
N LEU A 178 8.05 -0.35 6.68
CA LEU A 178 7.91 1.09 6.57
C LEU A 178 6.46 1.55 6.46
N GLN A 179 5.58 0.77 5.81
CA GLN A 179 4.14 1.05 5.80
C GLN A 179 3.54 0.93 7.20
N LEU A 180 3.98 -0.06 7.97
CA LEU A 180 3.55 -0.24 9.35
C LEU A 180 4.00 0.93 10.22
N LEU A 181 5.28 1.32 10.15
CA LEU A 181 5.82 2.47 10.88
C LEU A 181 5.14 3.79 10.52
N ASP A 182 4.79 3.98 9.24
CA ASP A 182 4.06 5.15 8.75
C ASP A 182 2.65 5.23 9.34
N ILE A 183 2.02 4.09 9.61
CA ILE A 183 0.65 3.99 10.09
C ILE A 183 0.56 3.98 11.62
N LEU A 184 1.57 3.42 12.28
CA LEU A 184 1.65 3.20 13.72
C LEU A 184 1.31 4.42 14.60
N PRO A 185 1.60 5.69 14.22
CA PRO A 185 1.20 6.84 15.03
C PRO A 185 -0.31 6.92 15.28
N HIS A 186 -1.15 6.54 14.30
CA HIS A 186 -2.61 6.62 14.39
C HIS A 186 -3.21 5.89 15.60
N PRO A 187 -2.99 4.58 15.77
CA PRO A 187 -3.49 3.86 16.92
C PRO A 187 -2.82 4.28 18.23
N VAL A 188 -1.56 4.75 18.20
CA VAL A 188 -0.82 5.21 19.39
C VAL A 188 -1.43 6.49 19.97
N TYR A 189 -1.55 7.58 19.19
CA TYR A 189 -2.06 8.84 19.76
C TYR A 189 -3.53 8.74 20.17
N LEU A 190 -4.34 7.88 19.53
CA LEU A 190 -5.74 7.66 19.91
C LEU A 190 -5.84 6.99 21.29
N LEU A 191 -5.01 5.97 21.51
CA LEU A 191 -4.91 5.27 22.79
C LEU A 191 -4.42 6.23 23.88
N LEU A 192 -3.34 6.97 23.61
CA LEU A 192 -2.76 7.91 24.58
C LEU A 192 -3.72 9.05 24.93
N ALA A 193 -4.45 9.59 23.96
CA ALA A 193 -5.44 10.65 24.23
C ALA A 193 -6.56 10.18 25.17
N ALA A 194 -7.02 8.92 25.04
CA ALA A 194 -8.01 8.36 25.96
C ALA A 194 -7.45 8.15 27.38
N LEU A 195 -6.21 7.67 27.48
CA LEU A 195 -5.51 7.52 28.77
C LEU A 195 -5.26 8.89 29.43
N GLU A 196 -4.81 9.88 28.66
CA GLU A 196 -4.55 11.25 29.11
C GLU A 196 -5.82 11.93 29.61
N ALA A 197 -6.92 11.81 28.86
CA ALA A 197 -8.20 12.36 29.26
C ALA A 197 -8.72 11.76 30.58
N ALA A 198 -8.40 10.49 30.87
CA ALA A 198 -8.81 9.83 32.11
C ALA A 198 -7.90 10.16 33.30
N VAL A 199 -6.56 10.20 33.10
CA VAL A 199 -5.59 10.45 34.17
C VAL A 199 -4.50 11.43 33.70
N PRO A 200 -4.79 12.74 33.64
CA PRO A 200 -3.90 13.72 33.02
C PRO A 200 -2.52 13.87 33.68
N LYS A 201 -2.42 13.61 34.99
CA LYS A 201 -1.21 13.83 35.80
C LYS A 201 -0.15 12.74 35.68
N GLU A 202 -0.52 11.57 35.19
CA GLU A 202 0.40 10.43 35.07
C GLU A 202 1.00 10.34 33.67
N ARG A 203 2.08 9.58 33.50
CA ARG A 203 2.65 9.26 32.19
C ARG A 203 2.28 7.85 31.78
N SER A 204 2.18 7.65 30.48
CA SER A 204 1.97 6.36 29.86
C SER A 204 3.30 5.64 29.74
N GLU A 205 3.33 4.32 29.86
CA GLU A 205 4.53 3.49 29.77
C GLU A 205 4.23 2.27 28.89
N LEU A 206 5.18 1.90 28.02
CA LEU A 206 5.08 0.67 27.25
C LEU A 206 5.52 -0.49 28.15
N ALA A 207 4.57 -1.27 28.64
CA ALA A 207 4.83 -2.38 29.55
C ALA A 207 5.38 -3.61 28.83
N SER A 208 4.93 -3.86 27.61
CA SER A 208 5.47 -4.91 26.74
C SER A 208 5.13 -4.66 25.28
N VAL A 209 5.96 -5.19 24.39
CA VAL A 209 5.72 -5.22 22.95
C VAL A 209 6.17 -6.56 22.39
N GLU A 210 5.32 -7.15 21.56
CA GLU A 210 5.59 -8.37 20.80
C GLU A 210 5.36 -8.06 19.32
N VAL A 211 6.30 -8.48 18.48
CA VAL A 211 6.19 -8.41 17.03
C VAL A 211 5.98 -9.81 16.51
N GLY A 212 4.76 -10.11 16.08
CA GLY A 212 4.38 -11.37 15.49
C GLY A 212 4.93 -11.56 14.07
N PRO A 213 4.72 -12.75 13.48
CA PRO A 213 5.05 -13.03 12.09
C PRO A 213 4.44 -11.97 11.16
N ALA A 214 5.17 -11.58 10.11
CA ALA A 214 4.76 -10.54 9.16
C ALA A 214 4.56 -9.11 9.72
N GLY A 215 5.13 -8.82 10.90
CA GLY A 215 5.18 -7.46 11.45
C GLY A 215 3.92 -7.04 12.21
N THR A 216 3.06 -7.97 12.64
CA THR A 216 1.94 -7.61 13.51
C THR A 216 2.45 -7.17 14.88
N VAL A 217 2.12 -5.96 15.32
CA VAL A 217 2.50 -5.41 16.62
C VAL A 217 1.40 -5.69 17.64
N HIS A 218 1.78 -6.26 18.78
CA HIS A 218 0.97 -6.35 19.99
C HIS A 218 1.70 -5.61 21.12
N ALA A 219 1.11 -4.55 21.65
CA ALA A 219 1.72 -3.77 22.72
C ALA A 219 0.74 -3.57 23.90
N LEU A 220 1.29 -3.66 25.11
CA LEU A 220 0.60 -3.31 26.36
C LEU A 220 1.13 -1.97 26.84
N VAL A 221 0.24 -0.99 27.00
CA VAL A 221 0.55 0.34 27.55
C VAL A 221 -0.14 0.49 28.90
N ARG A 222 0.49 1.18 29.85
CA ARG A 222 -0.06 1.49 31.17
C ARG A 222 -0.02 2.98 31.43
N ARG A 223 -1.04 3.53 32.09
CA ARG A 223 -1.02 4.88 32.68
C ARG A 223 -1.68 4.79 34.05
N GLY A 224 -0.85 4.78 35.09
CA GLY A 224 -1.28 4.42 36.43
C GLY A 224 -1.91 3.03 36.50
N ARG A 225 -3.12 2.98 37.03
CA ARG A 225 -3.91 1.73 37.13
C ARG A 225 -4.58 1.31 35.83
N ILE A 226 -4.64 2.19 34.82
CA ILE A 226 -5.34 1.92 33.56
C ILE A 226 -4.41 1.13 32.64
N THR A 227 -4.95 0.09 32.04
CA THR A 227 -4.24 -0.73 31.05
C THR A 227 -4.76 -0.42 29.65
N ALA A 228 -3.92 -0.60 28.64
CA ALA A 228 -4.34 -0.45 27.27
C ALA A 228 -3.64 -1.44 26.35
N THR A 229 -4.36 -1.97 25.37
CA THR A 229 -3.82 -2.86 24.34
C THR A 229 -3.79 -2.12 23.00
N LEU A 230 -2.65 -2.23 22.33
CA LEU A 230 -2.41 -1.69 21.01
C LEU A 230 -2.14 -2.86 20.06
N VAL A 231 -2.92 -2.97 18.99
CA VAL A 231 -2.72 -3.98 17.96
C VAL A 231 -2.66 -3.32 16.59
N VAL A 232 -1.58 -3.53 15.86
CA VAL A 232 -1.41 -3.04 14.48
C VAL A 232 -1.00 -4.19 13.58
N THR A 233 -1.79 -4.48 12.55
CA THR A 233 -1.52 -5.60 11.65
C THR A 233 -1.74 -5.25 10.17
N LEU A 234 -0.95 -5.86 9.30
CA LEU A 234 -1.10 -5.77 7.85
C LEU A 234 -1.94 -6.92 7.27
N GLU A 235 -2.29 -7.89 8.11
CA GLU A 235 -2.91 -9.17 7.72
C GLU A 235 -4.37 -9.26 8.12
N GLY A 236 -4.81 -8.52 9.14
CA GLY A 236 -6.19 -8.55 9.65
C GLY A 236 -7.24 -8.26 8.57
N ARG A 237 -8.22 -9.16 8.41
CA ARG A 237 -9.36 -9.01 7.48
C ARG A 237 -10.68 -9.38 8.20
N PRO A 238 -11.77 -8.61 8.02
CA PRO A 238 -11.86 -7.37 7.25
C PRO A 238 -10.96 -6.26 7.82
N VAL A 239 -10.70 -5.22 7.02
CA VAL A 239 -9.98 -4.04 7.51
C VAL A 239 -10.83 -3.37 8.58
N GLU A 240 -10.26 -3.21 9.76
CA GLU A 240 -10.89 -2.61 10.94
C GLU A 240 -9.95 -1.59 11.56
N SER A 241 -10.51 -0.51 12.08
CA SER A 241 -9.77 0.55 12.74
C SER A 241 -10.69 1.09 13.81
N TYR A 242 -10.38 0.82 15.07
CA TYR A 242 -11.25 1.19 16.18
C TYR A 242 -10.50 1.56 17.45
N LEU A 243 -11.19 2.33 18.28
CA LEU A 243 -10.83 2.61 19.67
C LEU A 243 -11.98 2.15 20.56
N ARG A 244 -11.70 1.29 21.53
CA ARG A 244 -12.66 0.81 22.52
C ARG A 244 -12.26 1.31 23.90
N LEU A 245 -13.21 1.91 24.59
CA LEU A 245 -13.06 2.43 25.95
C LEU A 245 -13.91 1.57 26.87
N VAL A 246 -13.30 1.02 27.91
CA VAL A 246 -13.96 0.15 28.89
C VAL A 246 -13.84 0.81 30.26
N GLY A 247 -14.97 1.22 30.83
CA GLY A 247 -15.03 1.78 32.17
C GLY A 247 -15.88 0.95 33.12
N THR A 248 -15.91 1.34 34.39
CA THR A 248 -16.68 0.64 35.44
C THR A 248 -18.20 0.71 35.25
N ASN A 249 -18.69 1.62 34.41
CA ASN A 249 -20.10 1.83 34.11
C ASN A 249 -20.40 1.77 32.59
N GLY A 250 -19.61 1.02 31.84
CA GLY A 250 -19.97 0.68 30.46
C GLY A 250 -18.82 0.68 29.48
N THR A 251 -19.19 0.62 28.20
CA THR A 251 -18.23 0.59 27.09
C THR A 251 -18.64 1.52 25.97
N VAL A 252 -17.63 2.08 25.29
CA VAL A 252 -17.77 2.80 24.02
C VAL A 252 -16.86 2.14 23.00
N HIS A 253 -17.37 1.96 21.79
CA HIS A 253 -16.63 1.46 20.64
C HIS A 253 -16.74 2.49 19.52
N ALA A 254 -15.61 3.09 19.15
CA ALA A 254 -15.50 4.05 18.05
C ALA A 254 -14.84 3.39 16.84
N ASP A 255 -15.59 3.28 15.74
CA ASP A 255 -15.18 2.67 14.48
C ASP A 255 -14.83 3.76 13.46
N PHE A 256 -13.56 3.83 13.06
CA PHE A 256 -13.02 4.81 12.11
C PHE A 256 -13.24 4.41 10.65
N VAL A 257 -13.46 3.12 10.34
CA VAL A 257 -13.76 2.67 8.98
C VAL A 257 -15.19 3.07 8.61
N ARG A 258 -16.14 2.79 9.51
CA ARG A 258 -17.56 3.08 9.31
C ARG A 258 -17.95 4.49 9.74
N GLY A 259 -17.12 5.14 10.58
CA GLY A 259 -17.40 6.47 11.11
C GLY A 259 -18.54 6.46 12.14
N THR A 260 -18.62 5.41 12.96
CA THR A 260 -19.73 5.21 13.91
C THR A 260 -19.23 5.03 15.34
N VAL A 261 -20.09 5.30 16.32
CA VAL A 261 -19.81 5.08 17.74
C VAL A 261 -20.95 4.28 18.35
N GLN A 262 -20.65 3.11 18.89
CA GLN A 262 -21.58 2.33 19.70
C GLN A 262 -21.28 2.54 21.19
N ARG A 263 -22.32 2.65 22.00
CA ARG A 263 -22.20 2.75 23.46
C ARG A 263 -23.16 1.79 24.15
N LEU A 264 -22.68 1.21 25.25
CA LEU A 264 -23.46 0.42 26.19
C LEU A 264 -23.11 0.95 27.59
N ILE A 265 -24.02 1.74 28.16
CA ILE A 265 -23.84 2.36 29.48
C ILE A 265 -24.62 1.57 30.52
N GLY A 266 -23.99 1.30 31.65
CA GLY A 266 -24.55 0.55 32.77
C GLY A 266 -23.57 -0.50 33.33
N PRO A 267 -23.75 -0.91 34.60
CA PRO A 267 -22.80 -1.76 35.32
C PRO A 267 -22.84 -3.24 34.90
N GLY A 268 -23.73 -3.64 33.99
CA GLY A 268 -23.81 -5.03 33.56
C GLY A 268 -25.09 -5.40 32.82
N ILE A 269 -25.34 -6.71 32.73
CA ILE A 269 -26.42 -7.33 31.96
C ILE A 269 -27.50 -7.84 32.92
N SER A 270 -28.43 -6.97 33.32
CA SER A 270 -29.71 -7.41 33.86
C SER A 270 -30.42 -8.32 32.85
N GLY A 271 -31.38 -9.15 33.29
CA GLY A 271 -32.14 -10.02 32.37
C GLY A 271 -32.79 -9.24 31.22
N ILE A 272 -33.25 -8.01 31.49
CA ILE A 272 -33.83 -7.09 30.49
C ILE A 272 -32.75 -6.57 29.54
N ASP A 273 -31.59 -6.18 30.04
CA ASP A 273 -30.50 -5.67 29.20
C ASP A 273 -29.94 -6.72 28.24
N LYS A 274 -29.93 -8.00 28.64
CA LYS A 274 -29.56 -9.10 27.73
C LYS A 274 -30.47 -9.15 26.49
N ALA A 275 -31.77 -8.94 26.67
CA ALA A 275 -32.74 -8.94 25.57
C ALA A 275 -32.71 -7.62 24.78
N ALA A 276 -32.57 -6.48 25.44
CA ALA A 276 -32.67 -5.16 24.81
C ALA A 276 -31.39 -4.70 24.10
N ASN A 277 -30.20 -5.06 24.61
CA ASN A 277 -28.92 -4.56 24.10
C ASN A 277 -28.65 -4.89 22.62
N PRO A 278 -28.95 -6.10 22.10
CA PRO A 278 -28.80 -6.39 20.68
C PRO A 278 -29.60 -5.43 19.79
N PHE A 279 -30.85 -5.13 20.15
CA PHE A 279 -31.69 -4.18 19.41
C PHE A 279 -31.18 -2.75 19.52
N ARG A 280 -30.72 -2.34 20.72
CA ARG A 280 -30.10 -1.01 20.93
C ARG A 280 -28.84 -0.85 20.07
N LEU A 281 -27.99 -1.87 19.99
CA LEU A 281 -26.81 -1.86 19.13
C LEU A 281 -27.17 -1.83 17.65
N GLY A 282 -28.13 -2.67 17.22
CA GLY A 282 -28.63 -2.67 15.85
C GLY A 282 -29.15 -1.30 15.42
N TRP A 283 -29.92 -0.64 16.29
CA TRP A 283 -30.40 0.72 16.05
C TRP A 283 -29.26 1.73 15.95
N GLN A 284 -28.26 1.67 16.84
CA GLN A 284 -27.08 2.54 16.79
C GLN A 284 -26.28 2.35 15.49
N ILE A 285 -26.16 1.13 14.98
CA ILE A 285 -25.49 0.85 13.71
C ILE A 285 -26.28 1.43 12.54
N ILE A 286 -27.59 1.21 12.47
CA ILE A 286 -28.44 1.72 11.39
C ILE A 286 -28.44 3.24 11.37
N SER A 287 -28.76 3.86 12.51
CA SER A 287 -28.84 5.32 12.63
C SER A 287 -27.46 5.97 12.44
N GLY A 288 -26.42 5.44 13.08
CA GLY A 288 -25.06 5.95 12.98
C GLY A 288 -24.51 5.89 11.55
N THR A 289 -24.74 4.78 10.83
CA THR A 289 -24.32 4.65 9.42
C THR A 289 -25.07 5.63 8.52
N THR A 290 -26.38 5.79 8.73
CA THR A 290 -27.22 6.72 7.96
C THR A 290 -26.72 8.16 8.14
N THR A 291 -26.44 8.57 9.37
CA THR A 291 -25.87 9.89 9.67
C THR A 291 -24.48 10.06 9.06
N ALA A 292 -23.59 9.08 9.23
CA ALA A 292 -22.23 9.15 8.69
C ALA A 292 -22.21 9.27 7.15
N LEU A 293 -23.06 8.53 6.45
CA LEU A 293 -23.21 8.64 4.99
C LEU A 293 -23.79 10.00 4.57
N GLY A 294 -24.82 10.47 5.28
CA GLY A 294 -25.40 11.79 5.04
C GLY A 294 -24.39 12.92 5.22
N GLU A 295 -23.61 12.90 6.30
CA GLU A 295 -22.55 13.88 6.56
C GLU A 295 -21.46 13.86 5.49
N ARG A 296 -21.02 12.67 5.05
CA ARG A 296 -20.03 12.55 3.96
C ARG A 296 -20.53 13.16 2.66
N ALA A 297 -21.82 12.96 2.33
CA ALA A 297 -22.44 13.52 1.14
C ALA A 297 -22.58 15.06 1.22
N VAL A 298 -23.08 15.57 2.35
CA VAL A 298 -23.34 17.01 2.55
C VAL A 298 -22.04 17.82 2.67
N LYS A 299 -21.06 17.35 3.45
CA LYS A 299 -19.81 18.08 3.70
C LYS A 299 -18.81 18.00 2.55
N ARG A 300 -19.14 17.33 1.44
CA ARG A 300 -18.22 17.00 0.33
C ARG A 300 -16.85 16.53 0.83
N GLN A 301 -16.83 15.78 1.93
CA GLN A 301 -15.61 15.23 2.55
C GLN A 301 -15.10 14.09 1.66
N LEU A 302 -14.51 14.45 0.53
CA LEU A 302 -14.08 13.51 -0.50
C LEU A 302 -12.74 12.84 -0.16
N SER A 303 -12.02 13.26 0.90
CA SER A 303 -10.81 12.58 1.41
C SER A 303 -10.37 13.11 2.78
N TYR A 304 -9.84 12.23 3.64
CA TYR A 304 -9.18 12.50 4.95
C TYR A 304 -10.04 13.27 6.00
N PRO A 305 -11.01 12.60 6.67
CA PRO A 305 -11.82 13.22 7.73
C PRO A 305 -10.97 13.72 8.91
N GLY A 306 -11.44 14.75 9.62
CA GLY A 306 -10.76 15.31 10.80
C GLY A 306 -9.60 16.26 10.48
N LEU A 307 -9.06 16.24 9.26
CA LEU A 307 -7.90 17.05 8.89
C LEU A 307 -8.22 18.56 8.87
N ALA A 308 -9.32 18.96 8.22
CA ALA A 308 -9.73 20.37 8.18
C ALA A 308 -10.14 20.86 9.57
N GLU A 309 -10.79 20.01 10.36
CA GLU A 309 -11.20 20.33 11.74
C GLU A 309 -9.99 20.53 12.67
N LEU A 310 -8.91 19.76 12.48
CA LEU A 310 -7.63 19.98 13.17
C LEU A 310 -6.96 21.28 12.71
N PHE A 311 -6.97 21.58 11.41
CA PHE A 311 -6.43 22.83 10.87
C PHE A 311 -7.16 24.04 11.45
N GLU A 312 -8.49 24.02 11.47
CA GLU A 312 -9.30 25.12 12.03
C GLU A 312 -8.96 25.38 13.50
N ALA A 313 -8.81 24.32 14.30
CA ALA A 313 -8.42 24.43 15.70
C ALA A 313 -6.99 24.99 15.84
N PHE A 314 -6.06 24.55 15.01
CA PHE A 314 -4.68 25.03 15.04
C PHE A 314 -4.57 26.49 14.61
N TYR A 315 -5.22 26.88 13.51
CA TYR A 315 -5.20 28.24 13.00
C TYR A 315 -5.86 29.20 13.97
N ALA A 316 -6.99 28.80 14.57
CA ALA A 316 -7.63 29.57 15.64
C ALA A 316 -6.68 29.80 16.82
N SER A 317 -5.92 28.78 17.24
CA SER A 317 -4.94 28.92 18.33
C SER A 317 -3.85 29.94 18.00
N ILE A 318 -3.32 29.92 16.77
CA ILE A 318 -2.31 30.89 16.32
C ILE A 318 -2.89 32.31 16.29
N LEU A 319 -4.06 32.49 15.66
CA LEU A 319 -4.69 33.80 15.48
C LEU A 319 -5.12 34.43 16.82
N SER A 320 -5.46 33.61 17.82
CA SER A 320 -5.86 34.06 19.16
C SER A 320 -4.71 34.12 20.17
N GLY A 321 -3.50 33.63 19.83
CA GLY A 321 -2.41 33.44 20.78
C GLY A 321 -2.70 32.38 21.86
N GLY A 322 -3.63 31.47 21.59
CA GLY A 322 -4.04 30.40 22.49
C GLY A 322 -3.11 29.17 22.44
N ALA A 323 -3.40 28.20 23.31
CA ALA A 323 -2.68 26.93 23.32
C ALA A 323 -2.98 26.11 22.04
N PRO A 324 -1.97 25.40 21.49
CA PRO A 324 -2.19 24.54 20.34
C PRO A 324 -3.18 23.40 20.66
N PRO A 325 -3.88 22.87 19.64
CA PRO A 325 -4.85 21.78 19.81
C PRO A 325 -4.26 20.50 20.40
N LEU A 326 -2.97 20.29 20.18
CA LEU A 326 -2.21 19.16 20.70
C LEU A 326 -1.12 19.70 21.61
N SER A 327 -1.04 19.19 22.84
CA SER A 327 0.00 19.62 23.77
C SER A 327 1.38 19.09 23.31
N PRO A 328 2.46 19.86 23.47
CA PRO A 328 3.81 19.37 23.19
C PRO A 328 4.15 18.09 23.96
N ALA A 329 3.66 17.96 25.20
CA ALA A 329 3.86 16.76 26.02
C ALA A 329 3.19 15.52 25.39
N SER A 330 1.96 15.65 24.88
CA SER A 330 1.24 14.56 24.20
C SER A 330 1.93 14.16 22.89
N ILE A 331 2.54 15.12 22.18
CA ILE A 331 3.33 14.84 20.96
C ILE A 331 4.57 14.03 21.31
N VAL A 332 5.35 14.46 22.31
CA VAL A 332 6.55 13.74 22.77
C VAL A 332 6.20 12.35 23.27
N GLU A 333 5.13 12.21 24.06
CA GLU A 333 4.70 10.90 24.56
C GLU A 333 4.29 9.95 23.42
N THR A 334 3.61 10.46 22.40
CA THR A 334 3.29 9.70 21.19
C THR A 334 4.55 9.27 20.45
N THR A 335 5.50 10.18 20.24
CA THR A 335 6.77 9.88 19.57
C THR A 335 7.57 8.82 20.33
N ARG A 336 7.59 8.87 21.67
CA ARG A 336 8.28 7.89 22.50
C ARG A 336 7.72 6.48 22.36
N ILE A 337 6.40 6.31 22.53
CA ILE A 337 5.77 4.98 22.39
C ILE A 337 5.95 4.46 20.96
N TRP A 338 5.85 5.33 19.96
CA TRP A 338 6.12 4.97 18.57
C TRP A 338 7.57 4.51 18.35
N GLU A 339 8.55 5.23 18.89
CA GLU A 339 10.00 4.93 18.76
C GLU A 339 10.35 3.61 19.43
N GLU A 340 9.84 3.34 20.64
CA GLU A 340 10.04 2.08 21.35
C GLU A 340 9.49 0.88 20.56
N ILE A 341 8.30 1.01 19.96
CA ILE A 341 7.71 -0.03 19.10
C ILE A 341 8.51 -0.16 17.79
N ALA A 342 8.99 0.95 17.21
CA ALA A 342 9.81 0.93 16.01
C ALA A 342 11.11 0.16 16.22
N HIS A 343 11.78 0.35 17.36
CA HIS A 343 12.95 -0.43 17.72
C HIS A 343 12.65 -1.92 17.94
N ALA A 344 11.49 -2.27 18.50
CA ALA A 344 11.06 -3.66 18.59
C ALA A 344 10.85 -4.32 17.20
N LEU A 345 10.30 -3.58 16.25
CA LEU A 345 10.17 -4.01 14.86
C LEU A 345 11.52 -4.21 14.17
N GLU A 346 12.45 -3.27 14.35
CA GLU A 346 13.81 -3.33 13.79
C GLU A 346 14.63 -4.49 14.38
N SER A 347 14.58 -4.68 15.69
CA SER A 347 15.29 -5.77 16.38
C SER A 347 14.77 -7.16 16.02
N SER A 348 13.45 -7.34 15.89
CA SER A 348 12.84 -8.57 15.37
C SER A 348 13.29 -8.85 13.92
N SER A 349 13.35 -7.79 13.10
CA SER A 349 13.86 -7.85 11.74
C SER A 349 15.35 -8.23 11.69
N ALA A 350 16.18 -7.65 12.56
CA ALA A 350 17.60 -7.92 12.67
C ALA A 350 17.90 -9.34 13.18
N ALA A 351 17.14 -9.84 14.16
CA ALA A 351 17.27 -11.21 14.67
C ALA A 351 17.01 -12.25 13.58
N SER A 352 16.05 -11.99 12.68
CA SER A 352 15.80 -12.81 11.49
C SER A 352 16.92 -12.72 10.43
N SER A 353 17.77 -11.69 10.48
CA SER A 353 18.91 -11.51 9.57
C SER A 353 20.23 -12.06 10.11
N LEU A 354 20.40 -12.13 11.44
CA LEU A 354 21.59 -12.68 12.09
C LEU A 354 21.69 -14.21 12.01
N SER A 355 20.61 -14.88 11.61
CA SER A 355 20.62 -16.27 11.18
C SER A 355 21.16 -16.47 9.76
N GLU A 356 21.66 -15.43 9.09
CA GLU A 356 22.47 -15.59 7.87
C GLU A 356 23.77 -16.31 8.24
N PRO A 357 24.02 -17.54 7.75
CA PRO A 357 25.39 -17.97 7.64
C PRO A 357 26.07 -16.98 6.69
N ARG A 358 27.08 -16.26 7.18
CA ARG A 358 28.21 -15.84 6.33
C ARG A 358 28.90 -17.12 5.83
N SER A 359 28.22 -17.87 4.98
CA SER A 359 28.75 -19.04 4.31
C SER A 359 29.02 -18.61 2.90
N GLU A 360 30.29 -18.76 2.50
CA GLU A 360 30.68 -18.85 1.10
C GLU A 360 29.59 -19.59 0.32
N LEU A 361 29.17 -19.00 -0.82
CA LEU A 361 28.26 -19.64 -1.77
C LEU A 361 28.62 -21.13 -1.89
N PRO A 362 27.65 -22.06 -1.74
CA PRO A 362 27.91 -23.47 -1.96
C PRO A 362 28.60 -23.63 -3.32
N ARG A 363 29.84 -24.14 -3.35
CA ARG A 363 30.70 -24.20 -4.55
C ARG A 363 30.21 -25.22 -5.60
N SER A 364 29.02 -25.79 -5.45
CA SER A 364 28.51 -26.90 -6.25
C SER A 364 27.01 -26.72 -6.51
N GLY A 365 26.66 -26.02 -7.59
CA GLY A 365 25.29 -25.86 -8.09
C GLY A 365 25.19 -24.71 -9.11
N THR A 366 24.21 -24.76 -10.01
CA THR A 366 23.92 -23.70 -10.98
C THR A 366 23.62 -22.38 -10.27
N LYS A 367 24.38 -21.32 -10.56
CA LYS A 367 24.18 -19.99 -9.98
C LYS A 367 23.07 -19.24 -10.71
N VAL A 368 21.91 -19.11 -10.06
CA VAL A 368 20.72 -18.49 -10.65
C VAL A 368 20.54 -17.06 -10.14
N LEU A 369 20.34 -16.11 -11.05
CA LEU A 369 19.89 -14.76 -10.71
C LEU A 369 18.42 -14.57 -11.11
N ILE A 370 17.61 -14.03 -10.21
CA ILE A 370 16.18 -13.79 -10.40
C ILE A 370 15.92 -12.29 -10.31
N THR A 371 15.47 -11.70 -11.41
CA THR A 371 14.96 -10.32 -11.36
C THR A 371 13.49 -10.30 -10.97
N GLY A 372 13.06 -9.28 -10.22
CA GLY A 372 11.67 -9.22 -9.75
C GLY A 372 11.36 -10.33 -8.74
N GLY A 373 12.38 -10.85 -8.04
CA GLY A 373 12.28 -11.96 -7.09
C GLY A 373 11.50 -11.64 -5.81
N THR A 374 11.11 -10.39 -5.58
CA THR A 374 10.16 -10.00 -4.52
C THR A 374 8.70 -9.91 -5.01
N GLY A 375 8.47 -10.15 -6.31
CA GLY A 375 7.15 -10.16 -6.92
C GLY A 375 6.37 -11.47 -6.72
N PHE A 376 5.12 -11.50 -7.21
CA PHE A 376 4.19 -12.61 -6.99
C PHE A 376 4.73 -13.97 -7.46
N LEU A 377 5.32 -14.04 -8.66
CA LEU A 377 5.96 -15.26 -9.18
C LEU A 377 7.40 -15.40 -8.70
N GLY A 378 8.18 -14.31 -8.76
CA GLY A 378 9.62 -14.34 -8.46
C GLY A 378 9.95 -14.84 -7.05
N LYS A 379 9.12 -14.50 -6.05
CA LYS A 379 9.31 -14.98 -4.67
C LYS A 379 9.16 -16.50 -4.57
N GLU A 380 8.17 -17.08 -5.26
CA GLU A 380 7.97 -18.53 -5.26
C GLU A 380 9.03 -19.25 -6.11
N VAL A 381 9.57 -18.61 -7.17
CA VAL A 381 10.73 -19.15 -7.91
C VAL A 381 11.97 -19.22 -7.01
N ALA A 382 12.27 -18.14 -6.27
CA ALA A 382 13.36 -18.14 -5.31
C ALA A 382 13.17 -19.21 -4.22
N ARG A 383 11.94 -19.37 -3.72
CA ARG A 383 11.59 -20.44 -2.76
C ARG A 383 11.79 -21.83 -3.36
N ALA A 384 11.34 -22.06 -4.59
CA ALA A 384 11.48 -23.37 -5.25
C ALA A 384 12.95 -23.74 -5.47
N LEU A 385 13.80 -22.78 -5.82
CA LEU A 385 15.24 -22.99 -5.95
C LEU A 385 15.92 -23.22 -4.60
N ALA A 386 15.57 -22.43 -3.57
CA ALA A 386 16.11 -22.60 -2.22
C ALA A 386 15.75 -23.98 -1.62
N LEU A 387 14.52 -24.45 -1.83
CA LEU A 387 14.08 -25.79 -1.39
C LEU A 387 14.84 -26.94 -2.08
N LYS A 388 15.38 -26.71 -3.28
CA LYS A 388 16.28 -27.64 -3.97
C LYS A 388 17.74 -27.54 -3.52
N GLY A 389 18.04 -26.69 -2.54
CA GLY A 389 19.41 -26.43 -2.06
C GLY A 389 20.23 -25.48 -2.94
N ALA A 390 19.62 -24.82 -3.92
CA ALA A 390 20.28 -23.74 -4.66
C ALA A 390 20.34 -22.46 -3.82
N ALA A 391 21.35 -21.61 -4.07
CA ALA A 391 21.49 -20.31 -3.43
C ALA A 391 21.22 -19.18 -4.45
N PRO A 392 19.94 -18.91 -4.82
CA PRO A 392 19.64 -17.93 -5.85
C PRO A 392 19.93 -16.51 -5.37
N THR A 393 20.30 -15.64 -6.31
CA THR A 393 20.43 -14.20 -6.08
C THR A 393 19.18 -13.48 -6.60
N VAL A 394 18.47 -12.76 -5.74
CA VAL A 394 17.29 -11.97 -6.08
C VAL A 394 17.67 -10.50 -6.26
N VAL A 395 17.41 -9.95 -7.44
CA VAL A 395 17.47 -8.51 -7.69
C VAL A 395 16.09 -7.90 -7.48
N SER A 396 16.05 -6.86 -6.66
CA SER A 396 14.83 -6.11 -6.38
C SER A 396 15.14 -4.63 -6.19
N ARG A 397 14.19 -3.74 -6.51
CA ARG A 397 14.37 -2.28 -6.36
C ARG A 397 14.47 -1.82 -4.90
N ARG A 398 14.09 -2.69 -3.96
CA ARG A 398 14.17 -2.44 -2.52
C ARG A 398 14.32 -3.78 -1.80
N ALA A 399 15.17 -3.81 -0.79
CA ALA A 399 15.28 -4.95 0.11
C ALA A 399 13.90 -5.32 0.70
N PRO A 400 13.52 -6.61 0.71
CA PRO A 400 12.33 -7.05 1.42
C PRO A 400 12.50 -6.85 2.93
N ALA A 401 11.37 -6.70 3.63
CA ALA A 401 11.34 -6.75 5.10
C ALA A 401 11.95 -8.08 5.56
N ALA A 402 12.59 -8.14 6.73
CA ALA A 402 13.32 -9.34 7.13
C ALA A 402 12.42 -10.58 7.23
N TRP A 403 11.18 -10.43 7.73
CA TRP A 403 10.20 -11.52 7.76
C TRP A 403 9.71 -11.99 6.36
N ASP A 404 10.01 -11.23 5.30
CA ASP A 404 9.73 -11.59 3.91
C ASP A 404 10.93 -12.25 3.21
N ARG A 405 12.12 -12.24 3.83
CA ARG A 405 13.33 -12.87 3.29
C ARG A 405 13.22 -14.39 3.38
N LEU A 406 13.79 -15.06 2.39
CA LEU A 406 13.90 -16.51 2.35
C LEU A 406 15.30 -16.92 2.80
N GLU A 407 15.37 -17.95 3.64
CA GLU A 407 16.64 -18.56 4.02
C GLU A 407 17.35 -19.13 2.78
N GLY A 408 18.68 -18.96 2.71
CA GLY A 408 19.49 -19.40 1.56
C GLY A 408 19.40 -18.53 0.31
N VAL A 409 18.69 -17.39 0.34
CA VAL A 409 18.55 -16.47 -0.80
C VAL A 409 19.35 -15.20 -0.58
N HIS A 410 20.18 -14.83 -1.55
CA HIS A 410 20.94 -13.57 -1.53
C HIS A 410 20.13 -12.43 -2.17
N TYR A 411 20.12 -11.23 -1.58
CA TYR A 411 19.35 -10.10 -2.10
C TYR A 411 20.24 -8.95 -2.53
N ILE A 412 20.04 -8.47 -3.76
CA ILE A 412 20.68 -7.26 -4.31
C ILE A 412 19.61 -6.18 -4.50
N THR A 413 19.87 -4.99 -3.97
CA THR A 413 19.01 -3.81 -4.17
C THR A 413 19.48 -3.02 -5.38
N ALA A 414 18.71 -3.04 -6.47
CA ALA A 414 19.02 -2.32 -7.71
C ALA A 414 17.76 -2.03 -8.54
N ASP A 415 17.78 -0.92 -9.29
CA ASP A 415 16.77 -0.63 -10.31
C ASP A 415 17.29 -1.00 -11.70
N LEU A 416 16.68 -2.02 -12.31
CA LEU A 416 17.08 -2.51 -13.64
C LEU A 416 17.01 -1.43 -14.72
N SER A 417 16.14 -0.43 -14.57
CA SER A 417 16.06 0.68 -15.51
C SER A 417 17.25 1.64 -15.41
N GLU A 418 17.97 1.64 -14.28
CA GLU A 418 19.18 2.43 -14.04
C GLU A 418 20.46 1.57 -14.19
N GLY A 419 20.32 0.23 -14.17
CA GLY A 419 21.40 -0.74 -14.32
C GLY A 419 21.67 -1.57 -13.07
N LEU A 420 22.44 -2.64 -13.22
CA LEU A 420 22.87 -3.48 -12.11
C LEU A 420 24.21 -2.97 -11.55
N PRO A 421 24.44 -3.06 -10.21
CA PRO A 421 25.75 -2.81 -9.62
C PRO A 421 26.84 -3.70 -10.24
N ASP A 422 28.05 -3.18 -10.35
CA ASP A 422 29.19 -3.92 -10.91
C ASP A 422 29.39 -5.26 -10.20
N GLY A 423 29.59 -6.32 -10.98
CA GLY A 423 29.78 -7.68 -10.47
C GLY A 423 28.50 -8.40 -10.04
N SER A 424 27.31 -7.80 -10.15
CA SER A 424 26.03 -8.47 -9.82
C SER A 424 25.75 -9.73 -10.65
N LEU A 425 26.28 -9.76 -11.89
CA LEU A 425 26.15 -10.89 -12.82
C LEU A 425 27.39 -11.79 -12.82
N ARG A 426 28.37 -11.55 -11.94
CA ARG A 426 29.61 -12.33 -11.90
C ARG A 426 29.30 -13.77 -11.51
N ASP A 427 29.83 -14.71 -12.29
CA ASP A 427 29.61 -16.15 -12.13
C ASP A 427 28.13 -16.57 -12.21
N VAL A 428 27.23 -15.76 -12.80
CA VAL A 428 25.84 -16.17 -12.99
C VAL A 428 25.73 -17.09 -14.20
N ASP A 429 25.19 -18.28 -13.97
CA ASP A 429 25.01 -19.31 -15.00
C ASP A 429 23.75 -19.09 -15.84
N ILE A 430 22.70 -18.58 -15.20
CA ILE A 430 21.38 -18.38 -15.79
C ILE A 430 20.60 -17.28 -15.08
N VAL A 431 19.89 -16.48 -15.86
CA VAL A 431 19.00 -15.42 -15.37
C VAL A 431 17.54 -15.82 -15.58
N ILE A 432 16.71 -15.73 -14.54
CA ILE A 432 15.26 -15.78 -14.63
C ILE A 432 14.73 -14.34 -14.58
N HIS A 433 14.25 -13.84 -15.71
CA HIS A 433 13.73 -12.50 -15.85
C HIS A 433 12.22 -12.43 -15.56
N CYS A 434 11.85 -12.29 -14.27
CA CYS A 434 10.46 -12.09 -13.84
C CYS A 434 10.07 -10.61 -13.69
N ALA A 435 11.04 -9.68 -13.71
CA ALA A 435 10.76 -8.26 -13.55
C ALA A 435 10.01 -7.70 -14.77
N ALA A 436 8.89 -7.03 -14.52
CA ALA A 436 8.17 -6.23 -15.47
C ALA A 436 7.22 -5.29 -14.73
N GLU A 437 6.90 -4.14 -15.33
CA GLU A 437 5.79 -3.33 -14.87
C GLU A 437 4.48 -4.10 -15.03
N THR A 438 3.65 -4.09 -13.97
CA THR A 438 2.36 -4.80 -13.97
C THR A 438 1.18 -3.83 -13.89
N ALA A 439 1.45 -2.55 -13.61
CA ALA A 439 0.47 -1.48 -13.60
C ALA A 439 1.17 -0.14 -13.86
N GLY A 440 0.57 0.72 -14.69
CA GLY A 440 1.19 2.00 -15.04
C GLY A 440 0.65 2.53 -16.35
N GLY A 441 1.17 3.69 -16.76
CA GLY A 441 1.00 4.23 -18.09
C GLY A 441 2.04 3.68 -19.07
N TRP A 442 2.08 4.28 -20.25
CA TRP A 442 2.98 3.88 -21.33
C TRP A 442 4.46 4.07 -20.95
N ASP A 443 4.79 5.20 -20.33
CA ASP A 443 6.17 5.55 -19.99
C ASP A 443 6.75 4.61 -18.93
N GLU A 444 5.95 4.23 -17.93
CA GLU A 444 6.40 3.26 -16.92
C GLU A 444 6.65 1.88 -17.52
N HIS A 445 5.82 1.45 -18.49
CA HIS A 445 6.04 0.20 -19.20
C HIS A 445 7.25 0.26 -20.16
N GLN A 446 7.53 1.42 -20.77
CA GLN A 446 8.77 1.62 -21.54
C GLN A 446 9.98 1.43 -20.64
N LYS A 447 10.06 2.22 -19.56
CA LYS A 447 11.22 2.25 -18.67
C LYS A 447 11.42 0.94 -17.89
N ASN A 448 10.38 0.44 -17.23
CA ASN A 448 10.50 -0.65 -16.25
C ASN A 448 10.31 -2.05 -16.83
N SER A 449 9.84 -2.17 -18.08
CA SER A 449 9.72 -3.47 -18.76
C SER A 449 10.66 -3.55 -19.96
N ILE A 450 10.51 -2.67 -20.95
CA ILE A 450 11.20 -2.79 -22.24
C ILE A 450 12.68 -2.43 -22.10
N ASP A 451 12.97 -1.21 -21.64
CA ASP A 451 14.34 -0.71 -21.50
C ASP A 451 15.11 -1.54 -20.47
N ALA A 452 14.44 -1.91 -19.37
CA ALA A 452 15.00 -2.82 -18.36
C ALA A 452 15.33 -4.22 -18.92
N SER A 453 14.50 -4.77 -19.81
CA SER A 453 14.76 -6.06 -20.47
C SER A 453 15.94 -5.96 -21.43
N GLU A 454 15.99 -4.90 -22.24
CA GLU A 454 17.11 -4.63 -23.16
C GLU A 454 18.43 -4.51 -22.38
N ARG A 455 18.43 -3.69 -21.33
CA ARG A 455 19.62 -3.47 -20.52
C ARG A 455 20.10 -4.76 -19.86
N LEU A 456 19.19 -5.54 -19.28
CA LEU A 456 19.51 -6.83 -18.68
C LEU A 456 20.15 -7.79 -19.67
N MET A 457 19.66 -7.87 -20.91
CA MET A 457 20.26 -8.73 -21.95
C MET A 457 21.67 -8.29 -22.31
N ARG A 458 21.91 -6.98 -22.46
CA ARG A 458 23.24 -6.43 -22.75
C ARG A 458 24.23 -6.65 -21.61
N ASP A 459 23.80 -6.37 -20.38
CA ASP A 459 24.61 -6.60 -19.17
C ASP A 459 24.91 -8.10 -18.98
N SER A 460 23.94 -8.98 -19.29
CA SER A 460 24.12 -10.44 -19.28
C SER A 460 25.19 -10.89 -20.29
N ALA A 461 25.13 -10.40 -21.53
CA ALA A 461 26.12 -10.71 -22.55
C ALA A 461 27.53 -10.24 -22.12
N ALA A 462 27.64 -9.00 -21.60
CA ALA A 462 28.90 -8.43 -21.15
C ALA A 462 29.53 -9.22 -19.98
N ALA A 463 28.70 -9.79 -19.09
CA ALA A 463 29.13 -10.62 -17.98
C ALA A 463 29.37 -12.10 -18.37
N GLY A 464 29.12 -12.49 -19.62
CA GLY A 464 29.30 -13.86 -20.10
C GLY A 464 28.17 -14.83 -19.71
N VAL A 465 27.01 -14.32 -19.29
CA VAL A 465 25.82 -15.14 -19.01
C VAL A 465 25.27 -15.68 -20.32
N LYS A 466 25.16 -17.01 -20.44
CA LYS A 466 24.75 -17.67 -21.69
C LYS A 466 23.27 -18.05 -21.76
N ARG A 467 22.55 -17.99 -20.64
CA ARG A 467 21.18 -18.53 -20.52
C ARG A 467 20.25 -17.52 -19.86
N VAL A 468 19.11 -17.25 -20.49
CA VAL A 468 18.06 -16.37 -19.97
C VAL A 468 16.69 -17.03 -20.14
N ILE A 469 15.93 -17.11 -19.04
CA ILE A 469 14.50 -17.47 -19.05
C ILE A 469 13.70 -16.20 -18.84
N HIS A 470 12.98 -15.72 -19.85
CA HIS A 470 12.15 -14.53 -19.76
C HIS A 470 10.69 -14.87 -19.50
N VAL A 471 10.11 -14.25 -18.45
CA VAL A 471 8.70 -14.44 -18.11
C VAL A 471 7.86 -13.35 -18.77
N SER A 472 7.16 -13.75 -19.83
CA SER A 472 6.18 -12.94 -20.54
C SER A 472 4.77 -13.13 -19.92
N SER A 473 3.71 -13.19 -20.73
CA SER A 473 2.32 -13.36 -20.30
C SER A 473 1.48 -13.88 -21.45
N LEU A 474 0.55 -14.81 -21.18
CA LEU A 474 -0.36 -15.35 -22.19
C LEU A 474 -1.22 -14.26 -22.89
N ALA A 475 -1.35 -13.09 -22.27
CA ALA A 475 -2.05 -11.94 -22.83
C ALA A 475 -1.39 -11.34 -24.09
N VAL A 476 -0.13 -11.68 -24.41
CA VAL A 476 0.57 -11.18 -25.61
C VAL A 476 0.18 -11.92 -26.89
N ILE A 477 -0.54 -13.04 -26.77
CA ILE A 477 -0.95 -13.85 -27.91
C ILE A 477 -2.20 -13.25 -28.56
N SER A 478 -2.18 -13.18 -29.90
CA SER A 478 -3.34 -12.78 -30.67
C SER A 478 -4.33 -13.95 -30.79
N ALA A 479 -5.56 -13.77 -30.31
CA ALA A 479 -6.65 -14.66 -30.67
C ALA A 479 -7.01 -14.43 -32.14
N GLY A 480 -6.44 -15.24 -33.03
CA GLY A 480 -6.79 -15.22 -34.45
C GLY A 480 -8.30 -15.39 -34.67
N LYS A 481 -8.81 -15.02 -35.85
CA LYS A 481 -10.22 -15.13 -36.24
C LYS A 481 -10.73 -16.58 -36.43
N GLY A 482 -10.14 -17.57 -35.74
CA GLY A 482 -10.47 -19.00 -35.87
C GLY A 482 -10.72 -19.69 -34.52
N GLN A 483 -11.41 -20.82 -34.55
CA GLN A 483 -11.73 -21.63 -33.36
C GLN A 483 -10.58 -22.55 -32.88
N LYS A 484 -9.38 -22.44 -33.47
CA LYS A 484 -8.24 -23.27 -33.07
C LYS A 484 -7.77 -22.90 -31.65
N PRO A 485 -7.45 -23.88 -30.79
CA PRO A 485 -6.84 -23.60 -29.50
C PRO A 485 -5.54 -22.79 -29.65
N LEU A 486 -5.30 -21.86 -28.73
CA LEU A 486 -4.05 -21.12 -28.66
C LEU A 486 -2.92 -22.06 -28.23
N SER A 487 -1.86 -22.09 -29.02
CA SER A 487 -0.63 -22.87 -28.81
C SER A 487 0.60 -21.95 -28.81
N GLU A 488 1.78 -22.51 -28.58
CA GLU A 488 3.06 -21.79 -28.61
C GLU A 488 3.33 -21.14 -29.98
N ASP A 489 2.81 -21.73 -31.06
CA ASP A 489 2.96 -21.25 -32.44
C ASP A 489 2.02 -20.08 -32.77
N SER A 490 1.16 -19.68 -31.83
CA SER A 490 0.24 -18.57 -32.03
C SER A 490 1.00 -17.23 -32.05
N PRO A 491 0.71 -16.34 -33.02
CA PRO A 491 1.49 -15.11 -33.19
C PRO A 491 1.25 -14.12 -32.04
N ILE A 492 2.31 -13.39 -31.70
CA ILE A 492 2.25 -12.23 -30.78
C ILE A 492 1.38 -11.14 -31.42
N VAL A 493 0.64 -10.38 -30.61
CA VAL A 493 -0.20 -9.27 -31.10
C VAL A 493 0.64 -8.22 -31.84
N ALA A 494 0.34 -7.98 -33.12
CA ALA A 494 1.02 -6.97 -33.94
C ALA A 494 0.77 -5.54 -33.43
N GLU A 495 -0.49 -5.17 -33.18
CA GLU A 495 -0.87 -3.84 -32.66
C GLU A 495 -1.08 -3.86 -31.14
N SER A 496 -0.03 -4.24 -30.40
CA SER A 496 -0.06 -4.45 -28.94
C SER A 496 -0.49 -3.20 -28.15
N ARG A 497 -0.21 -1.99 -28.64
CA ARG A 497 -0.66 -0.70 -28.05
C ARG A 497 -2.19 -0.54 -27.97
N THR A 498 -2.96 -1.24 -28.80
CA THR A 498 -4.43 -1.14 -28.75
C THR A 498 -5.04 -1.94 -27.59
N LEU A 499 -4.27 -2.86 -26.99
CA LEU A 499 -4.71 -3.74 -25.91
C LEU A 499 -4.31 -3.24 -24.51
N GLY A 500 -3.69 -2.07 -24.45
CA GLY A 500 -3.32 -1.37 -23.23
C GLY A 500 -1.84 -1.54 -22.83
N PRO A 501 -1.35 -0.70 -21.89
CA PRO A 501 0.07 -0.60 -21.55
C PRO A 501 0.71 -1.93 -21.12
N TYR A 502 -0.01 -2.74 -20.34
CA TYR A 502 0.49 -4.04 -19.86
C TYR A 502 0.78 -5.03 -20.99
N VAL A 503 -0.16 -5.19 -21.93
CA VAL A 503 -0.01 -6.13 -23.05
C VAL A 503 1.10 -5.67 -23.99
N TRP A 504 1.15 -4.36 -24.27
CA TRP A 504 2.23 -3.75 -25.03
C TRP A 504 3.59 -3.97 -24.38
N GLY A 505 3.77 -3.59 -23.11
CA GLY A 505 5.05 -3.74 -22.42
C GLY A 505 5.55 -5.18 -22.40
N LYS A 506 4.68 -6.17 -22.17
CA LYS A 506 5.05 -7.59 -22.23
C LYS A 506 5.37 -8.08 -23.64
N ALA A 507 4.61 -7.67 -24.66
CA ALA A 507 4.85 -8.06 -26.04
C ALA A 507 6.16 -7.48 -26.59
N GLU A 508 6.44 -6.20 -26.33
CA GLU A 508 7.70 -5.59 -26.77
C GLU A 508 8.92 -6.14 -26.02
N SER A 509 8.80 -6.36 -24.71
CA SER A 509 9.90 -6.98 -23.93
C SER A 509 10.25 -8.37 -24.48
N GLU A 510 9.25 -9.16 -24.87
CA GLU A 510 9.46 -10.48 -25.46
C GLU A 510 10.20 -10.40 -26.81
N ARG A 511 9.85 -9.44 -27.67
CA ARG A 511 10.55 -9.20 -28.95
C ARG A 511 11.99 -8.79 -28.71
N VAL A 512 12.21 -7.80 -27.84
CA VAL A 512 13.54 -7.31 -27.48
C VAL A 512 14.43 -8.42 -26.95
N VAL A 513 13.91 -9.26 -26.04
CA VAL A 513 14.68 -10.40 -25.49
C VAL A 513 14.99 -11.43 -26.57
N SER A 514 14.05 -11.75 -27.46
CA SER A 514 14.27 -12.71 -28.55
C SER A 514 15.33 -12.20 -29.53
N ASP A 515 15.22 -10.95 -29.99
CA ASP A 515 16.13 -10.34 -30.97
C ASP A 515 17.55 -10.17 -30.39
N LEU A 516 17.65 -9.73 -29.14
CA LEU A 516 18.93 -9.60 -28.44
C LEU A 516 19.53 -10.96 -28.08
N GLY A 517 18.70 -11.96 -27.75
CA GLY A 517 19.16 -13.32 -27.51
C GLY A 517 19.90 -13.89 -28.71
N GLN A 518 19.29 -13.78 -29.89
CA GLN A 518 19.89 -14.23 -31.15
C GLN A 518 21.15 -13.45 -31.51
N SER A 519 21.12 -12.11 -31.41
CA SER A 519 22.25 -11.26 -31.82
C SER A 519 23.43 -11.29 -30.85
N LEU A 520 23.20 -11.51 -29.55
CA LEU A 520 24.24 -11.57 -28.51
C LEU A 520 24.71 -13.01 -28.20
N GLY A 521 24.12 -14.02 -28.85
CA GLY A 521 24.47 -15.43 -28.61
C GLY A 521 24.04 -15.95 -27.24
N ILE A 522 22.98 -15.39 -26.67
CA ILE A 522 22.39 -15.84 -25.40
C ILE A 522 21.26 -16.83 -25.73
N GLY A 523 21.33 -18.03 -25.18
CA GLY A 523 20.21 -18.97 -25.21
C GLY A 523 19.03 -18.39 -24.45
N THR A 524 17.91 -18.18 -25.13
CA THR A 524 16.68 -17.64 -24.53
C THR A 524 15.58 -18.69 -24.46
N ARG A 525 14.81 -18.68 -23.36
CA ARG A 525 13.53 -19.40 -23.22
C ARG A 525 12.45 -18.42 -22.79
N ILE A 526 11.32 -18.40 -23.50
CA ILE A 526 10.20 -17.51 -23.22
C ILE A 526 9.08 -18.31 -22.54
N VAL A 527 8.68 -17.90 -21.34
CA VAL A 527 7.58 -18.51 -20.60
C VAL A 527 6.42 -17.54 -20.52
N ARG A 528 5.26 -17.91 -21.08
CA ARG A 528 4.02 -17.12 -21.11
C ARG A 528 3.00 -17.71 -20.12
N PRO A 529 3.06 -17.38 -18.82
CA PRO A 529 2.11 -17.91 -17.85
C PRO A 529 0.68 -17.40 -18.10
N GLY A 530 -0.30 -18.26 -17.82
CA GLY A 530 -1.70 -17.87 -17.65
C GLY A 530 -1.91 -17.01 -16.40
N ALA A 531 -3.17 -16.74 -16.05
CA ALA A 531 -3.43 -16.00 -14.81
C ALA A 531 -2.96 -16.81 -13.60
N LEU A 532 -1.98 -16.27 -12.88
CA LEU A 532 -1.35 -16.90 -11.72
C LEU A 532 -2.33 -16.95 -10.55
N LEU A 533 -2.43 -18.12 -9.91
CA LEU A 533 -3.25 -18.36 -8.72
C LEU A 533 -2.39 -18.82 -7.56
N ASP A 534 -2.61 -18.26 -6.39
CA ASP A 534 -2.07 -18.77 -5.13
C ASP A 534 -3.17 -19.59 -4.45
N TYR A 535 -2.97 -20.89 -4.24
CA TYR A 535 -3.97 -21.72 -3.59
C TYR A 535 -3.89 -21.70 -2.05
N ARG A 536 -2.76 -21.25 -1.47
CA ARG A 536 -2.63 -21.00 -0.03
C ARG A 536 -3.44 -19.76 0.37
N ALA A 537 -3.44 -18.74 -0.49
CA ALA A 537 -4.20 -17.50 -0.32
C ALA A 537 -5.05 -17.18 -1.56
N PHE A 538 -6.08 -18.00 -1.81
CA PHE A 538 -6.88 -17.95 -3.04
C PHE A 538 -7.67 -16.64 -3.22
N GLU A 539 -7.14 -15.74 -4.06
CA GLU A 539 -7.90 -14.65 -4.66
C GLU A 539 -8.43 -15.06 -6.05
N PRO A 540 -9.74 -14.97 -6.31
CA PRO A 540 -10.30 -15.36 -7.59
C PRO A 540 -9.80 -14.43 -8.72
N PRO A 541 -9.38 -14.98 -9.87
CA PRO A 541 -8.89 -14.15 -10.97
C PRO A 541 -10.03 -13.28 -11.50
N GLY A 542 -9.73 -12.05 -11.94
CA GLY A 542 -10.77 -11.10 -12.40
C GLY A 542 -11.65 -11.64 -13.53
N ARG A 543 -11.14 -12.57 -14.35
CA ARG A 543 -11.91 -13.26 -15.40
C ARG A 543 -12.94 -14.24 -14.86
N LEU A 544 -12.83 -14.70 -13.60
CA LEU A 544 -13.81 -15.60 -12.96
C LEU A 544 -15.07 -14.84 -12.53
N GLY A 545 -14.90 -13.64 -11.98
CA GLY A 545 -15.99 -12.86 -11.41
C GLY A 545 -15.51 -11.78 -10.44
N LYS A 546 -16.45 -11.19 -9.69
CA LYS A 546 -16.16 -10.15 -8.70
C LYS A 546 -16.93 -10.39 -7.40
N ARG A 547 -16.24 -10.21 -6.27
CA ARG A 547 -16.84 -10.26 -4.93
C ARG A 547 -17.45 -8.92 -4.54
N LEU A 548 -18.65 -8.97 -3.97
CA LEU A 548 -19.42 -7.86 -3.39
C LEU A 548 -19.90 -8.32 -2.01
N GLY A 549 -19.09 -8.05 -0.97
CA GLY A 549 -19.36 -8.53 0.39
C GLY A 549 -19.39 -10.06 0.47
N ASN A 550 -20.54 -10.62 0.87
CA ASN A 550 -20.80 -12.05 0.92
C ASN A 550 -21.35 -12.63 -0.40
N ILE A 551 -21.52 -11.81 -1.44
CA ILE A 551 -21.96 -12.25 -2.76
C ILE A 551 -20.75 -12.31 -3.71
N PHE A 552 -20.63 -13.38 -4.48
CA PHE A 552 -19.67 -13.47 -5.59
C PHE A 552 -20.43 -13.60 -6.91
N VAL A 553 -20.27 -12.61 -7.78
CA VAL A 553 -20.84 -12.62 -9.13
C VAL A 553 -19.85 -13.30 -10.05
N ALA A 554 -20.04 -14.60 -10.29
CA ALA A 554 -19.28 -15.38 -11.25
C ALA A 554 -19.81 -15.11 -12.66
N VAL A 555 -18.93 -14.89 -13.63
CA VAL A 555 -19.32 -14.58 -15.01
C VAL A 555 -19.09 -15.81 -15.89
N GLY A 556 -19.96 -16.10 -16.85
CA GLY A 556 -19.82 -17.23 -17.78
C GLY A 556 -20.43 -18.55 -17.30
N GLY A 557 -20.18 -19.63 -18.03
CA GLY A 557 -20.74 -20.96 -17.75
C GLY A 557 -19.96 -21.72 -16.67
N PRO A 558 -20.61 -22.42 -15.71
CA PRO A 558 -19.90 -23.18 -14.68
C PRO A 558 -18.90 -24.23 -15.19
N GLY A 559 -19.17 -24.81 -16.36
CA GLY A 559 -18.29 -25.81 -17.00
C GLY A 559 -17.14 -25.22 -17.81
N ASP A 560 -17.08 -23.90 -18.00
CA ASP A 560 -16.04 -23.27 -18.82
C ASP A 560 -14.67 -23.42 -18.15
N ALA A 561 -13.68 -23.88 -18.90
CA ALA A 561 -12.29 -23.89 -18.46
C ALA A 561 -11.71 -22.46 -18.47
N LEU A 562 -10.81 -22.18 -17.51
CA LEU A 562 -10.11 -20.90 -17.42
C LEU A 562 -8.60 -21.11 -17.57
N GLY A 563 -7.97 -20.30 -18.44
CA GLY A 563 -6.51 -20.30 -18.65
C GLY A 563 -5.77 -19.71 -17.45
N VAL A 564 -5.49 -20.55 -16.46
CA VAL A 564 -4.83 -20.20 -15.19
C VAL A 564 -3.71 -21.19 -14.91
N VAL A 565 -2.78 -20.80 -14.03
CA VAL A 565 -1.75 -21.70 -13.51
C VAL A 565 -1.49 -21.37 -12.05
N GLU A 566 -1.21 -22.38 -11.24
CA GLU A 566 -0.80 -22.16 -9.86
C GLU A 566 0.60 -21.54 -9.83
N VAL A 567 0.81 -20.53 -8.98
CA VAL A 567 2.09 -19.82 -8.87
C VAL A 567 3.22 -20.73 -8.40
N GLU A 568 2.94 -21.66 -7.48
CA GLU A 568 3.90 -22.65 -7.00
C GLU A 568 4.31 -23.62 -8.10
N PHE A 569 3.34 -24.13 -8.86
CA PHE A 569 3.60 -24.99 -10.00
C PHE A 569 4.44 -24.25 -11.05
N ALA A 570 4.06 -23.01 -11.37
CA ALA A 570 4.81 -22.20 -12.32
C ALA A 570 6.26 -21.96 -11.86
N ALA A 571 6.45 -21.72 -10.55
CA ALA A 571 7.76 -21.58 -9.96
C ALA A 571 8.60 -22.86 -10.03
N ARG A 572 8.00 -24.04 -9.78
CA ARG A 572 8.68 -25.34 -9.92
C ARG A 572 9.10 -25.60 -11.37
N VAL A 573 8.25 -25.27 -12.35
CA VAL A 573 8.60 -25.39 -13.77
C VAL A 573 9.78 -24.48 -14.12
N LEU A 574 9.77 -23.21 -13.69
CA LEU A 574 10.90 -22.29 -13.93
C LEU A 574 12.20 -22.79 -13.26
N ALA A 575 12.12 -23.31 -12.03
CA ALA A 575 13.25 -23.90 -11.33
C ALA A 575 13.71 -25.25 -11.93
N TRP A 576 12.85 -25.96 -12.67
CA TRP A 576 13.23 -27.16 -13.43
C TRP A 576 13.94 -26.78 -14.73
N MET A 577 13.46 -25.73 -15.43
CA MET A 577 14.05 -25.20 -16.66
C MET A 577 15.48 -24.68 -16.45
N THR A 578 15.88 -24.31 -15.23
CA THR A 578 17.27 -23.92 -14.95
C THR A 578 18.25 -25.08 -15.03
N GLU A 579 17.81 -26.28 -14.69
CA GLU A 579 18.60 -27.52 -14.76
C GLU A 579 18.51 -28.16 -16.15
N HIS A 580 17.35 -28.05 -16.80
CA HIS A 580 17.03 -28.70 -18.08
C HIS A 580 16.88 -27.68 -19.22
N PHE A 581 17.76 -26.67 -19.25
CA PHE A 581 17.62 -25.53 -20.16
C PHE A 581 17.61 -25.96 -21.64
N GLU A 582 18.48 -26.88 -22.03
CA GLU A 582 18.59 -27.36 -23.42
C GLU A 582 17.39 -28.22 -23.84
N GLU A 583 16.81 -28.98 -22.91
CA GLU A 583 15.60 -29.79 -23.14
C GLU A 583 14.32 -28.96 -23.12
N SER A 584 14.38 -27.77 -22.53
CA SER A 584 13.23 -26.86 -22.41
C SER A 584 12.85 -26.27 -23.76
N PRO A 585 11.55 -26.16 -24.09
CA PRO A 585 11.11 -25.56 -25.34
C PRO A 585 11.44 -24.07 -25.39
N GLU A 586 11.79 -23.55 -26.58
CA GLU A 586 12.10 -22.12 -26.78
C GLU A 586 10.99 -21.19 -26.29
N VAL A 587 9.73 -21.58 -26.51
CA VAL A 587 8.53 -20.88 -26.03
C VAL A 587 7.64 -21.88 -25.31
N LEU A 588 7.13 -21.50 -24.13
CA LEU A 588 6.20 -22.29 -23.33
C LEU A 588 4.99 -21.46 -22.89
N ASN A 589 3.78 -21.87 -23.28
CA ASN A 589 2.55 -21.33 -22.71
C ASN A 589 2.22 -22.07 -21.40
N LEU A 590 2.59 -21.46 -20.27
CA LEU A 590 2.54 -22.11 -18.96
C LEU A 590 1.14 -21.99 -18.33
N LEU A 591 0.39 -23.10 -18.38
CA LEU A 591 -0.98 -23.23 -17.88
C LEU A 591 -1.06 -24.38 -16.86
N ALA A 592 -2.19 -24.53 -16.17
CA ALA A 592 -2.43 -25.77 -15.41
C ALA A 592 -2.43 -26.97 -16.37
N PRO A 593 -1.78 -28.11 -16.04
CA PRO A 593 -1.77 -29.31 -16.88
C PRO A 593 -3.20 -29.71 -17.32
N THR A 594 -4.12 -29.66 -16.36
CA THR A 594 -5.56 -29.76 -16.57
C THR A 594 -6.21 -28.45 -16.15
N LEU A 595 -6.78 -27.72 -17.12
CA LEU A 595 -7.41 -26.42 -16.84
C LEU A 595 -8.60 -26.58 -15.88
N PRO A 596 -8.66 -25.82 -14.77
CA PRO A 596 -9.79 -25.86 -13.89
C PRO A 596 -11.01 -25.19 -14.52
N THR A 597 -12.17 -25.78 -14.27
CA THR A 597 -13.47 -25.16 -14.60
C THR A 597 -13.76 -23.98 -13.67
N ARG A 598 -14.57 -23.03 -14.14
CA ARG A 598 -15.09 -21.94 -13.32
C ARG A 598 -15.76 -22.48 -12.04
N ARG A 599 -16.52 -23.57 -12.14
CA ARG A 599 -17.14 -24.23 -10.98
C ARG A 599 -16.10 -24.70 -9.97
N GLN A 600 -15.01 -25.35 -10.40
CA GLN A 600 -13.96 -25.79 -9.48
C GLN A 600 -13.30 -24.62 -8.75
N LEU A 601 -13.02 -23.51 -9.45
CA LEU A 601 -12.46 -22.30 -8.84
C LEU A 601 -13.44 -21.64 -7.85
N VAL A 602 -14.73 -21.57 -8.19
CA VAL A 602 -15.78 -21.09 -7.28
C VAL A 602 -15.93 -22.00 -6.06
N SER A 603 -15.89 -23.32 -6.24
CA SER A 603 -15.95 -24.27 -5.12
C SER A 603 -14.77 -24.08 -4.17
N ARG A 604 -13.57 -23.81 -4.68
CA ARG A 604 -12.41 -23.44 -3.85
C ARG A 604 -12.65 -22.15 -3.08
N LEU A 605 -13.19 -21.12 -3.74
CA LEU A 605 -13.55 -19.86 -3.09
C LEU A 605 -14.56 -20.08 -1.94
N ARG A 606 -15.53 -20.99 -2.11
CA ARG A 606 -16.51 -21.34 -1.07
C ARG A 606 -15.91 -22.15 0.08
N ARG A 607 -14.87 -22.96 -0.13
CA ARG A 607 -14.20 -23.69 0.97
C ARG A 607 -13.62 -22.73 2.01
N SER A 608 -13.04 -21.61 1.57
CA SER A 608 -12.55 -20.55 2.46
C SER A 608 -13.61 -19.52 2.84
N ASN A 609 -14.83 -19.62 2.29
CA ASN A 609 -15.93 -18.69 2.54
C ASN A 609 -17.28 -19.45 2.52
N PRO A 610 -17.62 -20.20 3.60
CA PRO A 610 -18.80 -21.05 3.62
C PRO A 610 -20.11 -20.28 3.40
N ASP A 611 -20.18 -19.05 3.90
CA ASP A 611 -21.35 -18.15 3.78
C ASP A 611 -21.43 -17.41 2.43
N LEU A 612 -20.49 -17.67 1.51
CA LEU A 612 -20.45 -16.99 0.22
C LEU A 612 -21.59 -17.45 -0.68
N THR A 613 -22.48 -16.49 -0.99
CA THR A 613 -23.53 -16.67 -1.99
C THR A 613 -22.93 -16.44 -3.38
N VAL A 614 -23.11 -17.39 -4.29
CA VAL A 614 -22.60 -17.27 -5.67
C VAL A 614 -23.74 -17.05 -6.65
N VAL A 615 -23.65 -15.96 -7.41
CA VAL A 615 -24.58 -15.63 -8.49
C VAL A 615 -23.84 -15.79 -9.82
N TRP A 616 -24.40 -16.59 -10.73
CA TRP A 616 -23.83 -16.80 -12.06
C TRP A 616 -24.47 -15.83 -13.06
N LEU A 617 -23.66 -14.96 -13.65
CA LEU A 617 -24.04 -14.05 -14.71
C LEU A 617 -23.65 -14.65 -16.07
N PRO A 618 -24.61 -15.09 -16.89
CA PRO A 618 -24.31 -15.73 -18.16
C PRO A 618 -23.72 -14.74 -19.17
N THR A 619 -22.87 -15.23 -20.07
CA THR A 619 -22.10 -14.40 -21.03
C THR A 619 -22.98 -13.51 -21.91
N PHE A 620 -24.18 -13.98 -22.30
CA PHE A 620 -25.10 -13.19 -23.12
C PHE A 620 -25.63 -11.94 -22.39
N ALA A 621 -25.71 -11.96 -21.06
CA ALA A 621 -26.14 -10.81 -20.25
C ALA A 621 -25.01 -9.79 -20.05
N VAL A 622 -23.75 -10.20 -20.20
CA VAL A 622 -22.57 -9.33 -20.03
C VAL A 622 -22.42 -8.36 -21.20
N VAL A 623 -22.77 -8.78 -22.41
CA VAL A 623 -22.62 -7.96 -23.63
C VAL A 623 -23.43 -6.65 -23.57
N PRO A 624 -24.75 -6.65 -23.31
CA PRO A 624 -25.51 -5.41 -23.22
C PRO A 624 -25.07 -4.53 -22.04
N LEU A 625 -24.73 -5.12 -20.89
CA LEU A 625 -24.16 -4.40 -19.74
C LEU A 625 -22.83 -3.71 -20.10
N SER A 626 -22.01 -4.37 -20.91
CA SER A 626 -20.74 -3.80 -21.40
C SER A 626 -20.97 -2.62 -22.33
N TRP A 627 -21.97 -2.65 -23.21
CA TRP A 627 -22.29 -1.51 -24.09
C TRP A 627 -22.79 -0.32 -23.28
N MET A 628 -23.68 -0.55 -22.31
CA MET A 628 -24.16 0.50 -21.40
C MET A 628 -23.00 1.10 -20.58
N ALA A 629 -22.11 0.26 -20.06
CA ALA A 629 -20.92 0.72 -19.33
C ALA A 629 -19.96 1.53 -20.22
N MET A 630 -19.77 1.15 -21.49
CA MET A 630 -18.96 1.90 -22.44
C MET A 630 -19.58 3.27 -22.77
N LEU A 631 -20.91 3.34 -22.92
CA LEU A 631 -21.62 4.59 -23.13
C LEU A 631 -21.44 5.52 -21.93
N LEU A 632 -21.62 5.00 -20.71
CA LEU A 632 -21.43 5.74 -19.46
C LEU A 632 -19.99 6.24 -19.30
N GLN A 633 -19.00 5.40 -19.65
CA GLN A 633 -17.58 5.78 -19.64
C GLN A 633 -17.28 6.94 -20.60
N LYS A 634 -17.85 6.89 -21.81
CA LYS A 634 -17.68 7.98 -22.80
C LYS A 634 -18.36 9.28 -22.35
N LEU A 635 -19.51 9.19 -21.68
CA LEU A 635 -20.22 10.34 -21.09
C LEU A 635 -19.45 10.95 -19.92
N LEU A 636 -18.94 10.12 -19.01
CA LEU A 636 -18.25 10.58 -17.80
C LEU A 636 -16.79 11.00 -18.05
N ARG A 637 -16.17 10.50 -19.13
CA ARG A 637 -14.75 10.74 -19.47
C ARG A 637 -14.57 10.91 -20.99
N PRO A 638 -15.07 12.00 -21.58
CA PRO A 638 -14.87 12.27 -23.00
C PRO A 638 -13.36 12.31 -23.33
N GLY A 639 -12.94 11.57 -24.35
CA GLY A 639 -11.55 11.51 -24.82
C GLY A 639 -10.70 10.33 -24.31
N LYS A 640 -11.20 9.49 -23.39
CA LYS A 640 -10.49 8.25 -22.99
C LYS A 640 -11.08 7.01 -23.68
N PRO A 641 -10.24 6.03 -24.08
CA PRO A 641 -10.73 4.79 -24.68
C PRO A 641 -11.62 4.03 -23.69
N ALA A 642 -12.82 3.66 -24.13
CA ALA A 642 -13.78 2.91 -23.32
C ALA A 642 -13.42 1.43 -23.30
N MET A 643 -13.37 0.83 -22.11
CA MET A 643 -13.07 -0.59 -21.96
C MET A 643 -14.32 -1.44 -22.27
N ASN A 644 -14.17 -2.40 -23.18
CA ASN A 644 -15.18 -3.41 -23.45
C ASN A 644 -15.04 -4.57 -22.45
N VAL A 645 -15.91 -4.58 -21.44
CA VAL A 645 -15.93 -5.58 -20.36
C VAL A 645 -16.21 -6.99 -20.92
N ALA A 646 -17.02 -7.12 -21.97
CA ALA A 646 -17.34 -8.43 -22.56
C ALA A 646 -16.10 -9.12 -23.16
N LYS A 647 -15.13 -8.38 -23.72
CA LYS A 647 -13.86 -8.95 -24.22
C LYS A 647 -13.01 -9.55 -23.10
N ILE A 648 -13.08 -9.03 -21.87
CA ILE A 648 -12.31 -9.53 -20.73
C ILE A 648 -12.78 -10.93 -20.30
N PHE A 649 -14.08 -11.19 -20.45
CA PHE A 649 -14.72 -12.45 -20.06
C PHE A 649 -14.88 -13.45 -21.20
N ALA A 650 -14.46 -13.10 -22.42
CA ALA A 650 -14.53 -13.98 -23.58
C ALA A 650 -13.73 -15.28 -23.34
N GLN A 651 -14.33 -16.42 -23.71
CA GLN A 651 -13.71 -17.72 -23.55
C GLN A 651 -12.63 -17.92 -24.62
N GLN A 652 -11.46 -18.38 -24.21
CA GLN A 652 -10.37 -18.79 -25.09
C GLN A 652 -10.08 -20.27 -24.84
N ARG A 653 -9.85 -21.03 -25.92
CA ARG A 653 -9.39 -22.42 -25.85
C ARG A 653 -7.87 -22.42 -25.90
N TYR A 654 -7.23 -23.25 -25.09
CA TYR A 654 -5.77 -23.35 -24.99
C TYR A 654 -5.34 -24.81 -25.16
N ASP A 655 -4.20 -25.03 -25.80
CA ASP A 655 -3.50 -26.30 -25.78
C ASP A 655 -2.59 -26.36 -24.54
N THR A 656 -2.77 -27.37 -23.69
CA THR A 656 -1.95 -27.59 -22.49
C THR A 656 -1.00 -28.78 -22.60
N SER A 657 -0.93 -29.44 -23.77
CA SER A 657 -0.20 -30.70 -23.96
C SER A 657 1.30 -30.60 -23.70
N ARG A 658 1.94 -29.45 -23.98
CA ARG A 658 3.36 -29.23 -23.65
C ARG A 658 3.57 -29.06 -22.15
N THR A 659 2.74 -28.25 -21.49
CA THR A 659 2.85 -28.08 -20.03
C THR A 659 2.58 -29.39 -19.28
N ALA A 660 1.62 -30.20 -19.73
CA ALA A 660 1.35 -31.50 -19.13
C ALA A 660 2.55 -32.47 -19.23
N ARG A 661 3.33 -32.40 -20.31
CA ARG A 661 4.56 -33.21 -20.48
C ARG A 661 5.73 -32.73 -19.63
N LEU A 662 5.77 -31.44 -19.31
CA LEU A 662 6.85 -30.81 -18.54
C LEU A 662 6.58 -30.79 -17.04
N SER A 663 5.41 -31.25 -16.57
CA SER A 663 5.03 -31.19 -15.16
C SER A 663 6.03 -32.00 -14.32
N PRO A 664 6.92 -31.35 -13.55
CA PRO A 664 7.78 -32.08 -12.63
C PRO A 664 6.91 -32.60 -11.48
N ASP A 665 7.20 -33.82 -11.01
CA ASP A 665 6.51 -34.44 -9.87
C ASP A 665 6.56 -33.58 -8.60
#